data_AF-A0A2E0KUI7-F1
#
_entry.id   AF-A0A2E0KUI7-F1
#
_cell.length_a   1.000
_cell.length_b   1.000
_cell.length_c   1.000
_cell.angle_alpha   90.00
_cell.angle_beta   90.00
_cell.angle_gamma   90.00
#
_symmetry.space_group_name_H-M   'P 1'
#
loop_
_entity.id
_entity.type
_entity.pdbx_description
1 polymer ?
#
loop_
_entity_poly.entity_id
_entity_poly.type
_entity_poly.pdbx_seq_one_letter_code
_entity_poly.pdbx_strand_id
1 'polypeptide(L)'
;MPKAYRKEHGMIRYLALSIVTVLLASGSMIGQAQEKIVLTLSVPQWNQAAFNREYLQPFRDTHPNIDVVVVADVEGLVYPTSPAYGTLEEHLEAVQAYASTADVLQVSTWSLSQESTRARLWLDLNPLVTADPTLAEGNFYPAAWRAFRWDQGMWGMPVVIEPQILTYNPVAFDDAGLTYPTANWAIEQYIEAAITLTERNNSGDIIRPGCWCDITLLLYGLLGHGLVDASGAPQFDDPLLASILEAWAAAREDIYPQGGYSSEGVPIMMMQPWILQPSAPDAGTMVIGDMPGGVYGAQVTGFGISAGTRYPEEAFELAKFLTQSPGNASGSFGAFPALRQAEIVATGNFSIPPVNSLPQEQQDFLKMAVENAVAGYDLRYFDYINYAINQAISEDLDVETALQQAEEKALANLNEAASWTAAQPLVVATPVPTPSFDSGEIVLKFGMNGFNVPNQTDWVRLAREFAENDPEVGVIEMTSPDIGYEIWQEENECFYLGYDAVSPEAVPEYLSLDPLLDADPNFDPNDFVPGALEALQSGGQTYGYPFTVQVAAIRYLPEQFDDAGVPHPTMTWTISEFVDALHQLDQVEDADYQVPFIPRQPGHIDWLMLIAAFGGLPMDYRTEPPTINLTDPANVDAIRQALDLARSGLISYPEMGTFRFGGSFQMGALNTIDLGGYQFVDAQTPDYGYVNFPQGTAYKTMMLGNVGGGYISQDATHPDACYRWLRYIVAHPELLAYTMPASLSAINGPVTAATQGEAAVALYQNYVELASDPNTINFPAQFGSSYKMYFAQLFMARAFDDYVLEDADLEQVLADAQTKTEEFFVCFDAIPPTPPGATEAEYIAYSEAVENCLAVVDPEAAAERAEAMGGVQ
;
A
#
# COMPACT_ATOMS: atom_id res chain seq x y z
N MET A 1 -45.60 -15.94 85.13
CA MET A 1 -46.45 -17.10 85.51
C MET A 1 -47.86 -16.61 85.81
N PRO A 2 -48.95 -17.35 85.53
CA PRO A 2 -49.09 -18.62 84.78
C PRO A 2 -49.80 -18.44 83.42
N LYS A 3 -49.40 -19.13 82.35
CA LYS A 3 -49.75 -20.52 81.91
C LYS A 3 -51.16 -20.60 81.30
N ALA A 4 -51.38 -20.91 80.01
CA ALA A 4 -50.92 -22.01 79.14
C ALA A 4 -52.06 -23.03 78.89
N TYR A 5 -52.27 -23.41 77.62
CA TYR A 5 -52.37 -24.78 77.05
C TYR A 5 -53.10 -24.74 75.68
N ARG A 6 -52.43 -25.06 74.54
CA ARG A 6 -52.42 -26.35 73.76
C ARG A 6 -53.79 -26.69 73.11
N LYS A 7 -53.92 -27.15 71.85
CA LYS A 7 -53.03 -27.87 70.91
C LYS A 7 -53.69 -27.95 69.49
N GLU A 8 -52.88 -27.87 68.42
CA GLU A 8 -52.80 -28.66 67.15
C GLU A 8 -54.09 -29.25 66.50
N HIS A 9 -54.33 -29.33 65.17
CA HIS A 9 -53.59 -29.07 63.92
C HIS A 9 -54.61 -29.11 62.73
N GLY A 10 -54.36 -28.39 61.61
CA GLY A 10 -54.98 -28.70 60.31
C GLY A 10 -55.24 -27.51 59.37
N MET A 11 -54.26 -27.18 58.53
CA MET A 11 -54.35 -26.78 57.10
C MET A 11 -55.63 -26.04 56.61
N ILE A 12 -55.54 -24.76 56.21
CA ILE A 12 -56.45 -23.99 55.29
C ILE A 12 -55.72 -22.64 55.01
N ARG A 13 -55.29 -22.30 53.77
CA ARG A 13 -56.03 -21.78 52.60
C ARG A 13 -56.77 -20.43 52.83
N TYR A 14 -56.45 -19.43 52.01
CA TYR A 14 -57.14 -18.15 51.75
C TYR A 14 -57.11 -17.05 52.81
N LEU A 15 -56.32 -16.00 52.55
CA LEU A 15 -56.66 -14.62 52.93
C LEU A 15 -55.87 -13.59 52.11
N ALA A 16 -56.39 -13.26 50.93
CA ALA A 16 -56.14 -12.00 50.22
C ALA A 16 -57.09 -11.90 49.01
N LEU A 17 -58.38 -11.63 49.29
CA LEU A 17 -59.36 -11.29 48.25
C LEU A 17 -60.28 -10.22 48.87
N SER A 18 -60.03 -8.94 48.59
CA SER A 18 -61.00 -7.82 48.64
C SER A 18 -60.33 -6.44 48.41
N ILE A 19 -59.45 -6.27 47.41
CA ILE A 19 -59.18 -4.97 46.77
C ILE A 19 -59.03 -5.22 45.26
N VAL A 20 -60.16 -5.51 44.60
CA VAL A 20 -60.40 -5.38 43.16
C VAL A 20 -61.67 -4.52 43.16
N THR A 21 -61.69 -3.28 42.67
CA THR A 21 -61.88 -2.92 41.26
C THR A 21 -61.91 -1.38 41.25
N VAL A 22 -60.97 -0.69 40.56
CA VAL A 22 -61.04 0.70 39.95
C VAL A 22 -59.61 1.18 39.58
N LEU A 23 -58.73 0.30 39.08
CA LEU A 23 -57.45 0.71 38.47
C LEU A 23 -57.10 -0.22 37.30
N LEU A 24 -58.11 -0.49 36.46
CA LEU A 24 -57.99 -1.14 35.14
C LEU A 24 -58.13 -0.04 34.07
N ALA A 25 -57.16 0.86 33.99
CA ALA A 25 -56.94 1.79 32.86
C ALA A 25 -55.63 2.60 33.03
N SER A 26 -54.53 1.92 33.33
CA SER A 26 -53.14 2.45 33.23
C SER A 26 -52.15 1.34 33.61
N GLY A 27 -52.36 0.16 33.02
CA GLY A 27 -51.35 -0.91 33.04
C GLY A 27 -50.27 -0.53 32.04
N SER A 28 -49.16 -0.08 32.57
CA SER A 28 -47.88 0.19 31.91
C SER A 28 -47.64 -0.72 30.71
N MET A 29 -47.64 -0.15 29.51
CA MET A 29 -46.79 -0.66 28.44
C MET A 29 -45.34 -0.38 28.85
N ILE A 30 -44.78 -1.23 29.71
CA ILE A 30 -43.35 -1.47 29.69
C ILE A 30 -43.19 -2.38 28.46
N GLY A 31 -42.94 -1.78 27.30
CA GLY A 31 -42.40 -2.53 26.18
C GLY A 31 -41.13 -3.18 26.70
N GLN A 32 -41.05 -4.50 26.68
CA GLN A 32 -39.76 -5.16 26.67
C GLN A 32 -39.05 -4.62 25.42
N ALA A 33 -38.04 -3.77 25.61
CA ALA A 33 -37.10 -3.49 24.53
C ALA A 33 -36.54 -4.85 24.12
N GLN A 34 -36.94 -5.31 22.94
CA GLN A 34 -36.38 -6.52 22.35
C GLN A 34 -34.89 -6.24 22.16
N GLU A 35 -34.04 -7.10 22.74
CA GLU A 35 -32.59 -6.98 22.65
C GLU A 35 -32.20 -6.91 21.16
N LYS A 36 -31.59 -5.80 20.75
CA LYS A 36 -31.25 -5.53 19.34
C LYS A 36 -30.19 -6.54 18.91
N ILE A 37 -30.38 -7.16 17.74
CA ILE A 37 -29.35 -8.03 17.13
C ILE A 37 -28.22 -7.12 16.67
N VAL A 38 -26.97 -7.47 16.97
CA VAL A 38 -25.80 -6.72 16.53
C VAL A 38 -24.97 -7.63 15.65
N LEU A 39 -24.81 -7.24 14.39
CA LEU A 39 -23.96 -7.89 13.40
C LEU A 39 -22.67 -7.11 13.24
N THR A 40 -21.58 -7.80 12.96
CA THR A 40 -20.33 -7.20 12.48
C THR A 40 -20.17 -7.37 10.97
N LEU A 41 -19.69 -6.32 10.30
CA LEU A 41 -19.38 -6.30 8.88
C LEU A 41 -17.90 -5.92 8.69
N SER A 42 -17.09 -6.82 8.13
CA SER A 42 -15.70 -6.53 7.76
C SER A 42 -15.61 -6.01 6.33
N VAL A 43 -15.01 -4.83 6.18
CA VAL A 43 -14.70 -4.16 4.89
C VAL A 43 -13.31 -3.52 4.96
N PRO A 44 -12.69 -3.22 3.81
CA PRO A 44 -11.46 -2.45 3.75
C PRO A 44 -11.49 -1.19 4.61
N GLN A 45 -10.41 -0.88 5.33
CA GLN A 45 -10.36 0.27 6.25
C GLN A 45 -10.82 1.57 5.57
N TRP A 46 -10.31 1.84 4.37
CA TRP A 46 -10.65 3.03 3.57
C TRP A 46 -12.17 3.14 3.29
N ASN A 47 -12.91 2.03 3.33
CA ASN A 47 -14.36 2.00 3.12
C ASN A 47 -15.19 2.10 4.41
N GLN A 48 -14.59 1.99 5.61
CA GLN A 48 -15.36 1.94 6.86
C GLN A 48 -16.26 3.17 7.07
N ALA A 49 -15.75 4.37 6.83
CA ALA A 49 -16.49 5.61 7.05
C ALA A 49 -17.73 5.70 6.14
N ALA A 50 -17.59 5.33 4.87
CA ALA A 50 -18.68 5.31 3.90
C ALA A 50 -19.78 4.31 4.31
N PHE A 51 -19.38 3.12 4.75
CA PHE A 51 -20.31 2.10 5.27
C PHE A 51 -21.01 2.55 6.56
N ASN A 52 -20.29 3.18 7.48
CA ASN A 52 -20.81 3.62 8.77
C ASN A 52 -21.81 4.78 8.67
N ARG A 53 -21.55 5.77 7.80
CA ARG A 53 -22.31 7.04 7.76
C ARG A 53 -23.58 6.97 6.90
N GLU A 54 -23.49 6.57 5.62
CA GLU A 54 -24.58 6.73 4.66
C GLU A 54 -25.12 5.40 4.12
N TYR A 55 -24.23 4.45 3.83
CA TYR A 55 -24.57 3.29 3.01
C TYR A 55 -25.42 2.23 3.69
N LEU A 56 -25.17 1.97 4.98
CA LEU A 56 -25.98 1.03 5.76
C LEU A 56 -27.29 1.65 6.27
N GLN A 57 -27.52 2.94 6.04
CA GLN A 57 -28.73 3.61 6.54
C GLN A 57 -30.03 3.02 6.00
N PRO A 58 -30.18 2.75 4.67
CA PRO A 58 -31.38 2.09 4.15
C PRO A 58 -31.62 0.69 4.75
N PHE A 59 -30.55 -0.04 5.05
CA PHE A 59 -30.63 -1.33 5.75
C PHE A 59 -31.14 -1.16 7.18
N ARG A 60 -30.56 -0.23 7.94
CA ARG A 60 -30.97 0.10 9.32
C ARG A 60 -32.42 0.58 9.39
N ASP A 61 -32.88 1.36 8.41
CA ASP A 61 -34.25 1.86 8.33
C ASP A 61 -35.27 0.73 8.08
N THR A 62 -34.89 -0.27 7.28
CA THR A 62 -35.73 -1.43 6.96
C THR A 62 -35.65 -2.55 7.99
N HIS A 63 -34.57 -2.59 8.79
CA HIS A 63 -34.30 -3.59 9.82
C HIS A 63 -34.01 -2.93 11.19
N PRO A 64 -34.97 -2.23 11.81
CA PRO A 64 -34.73 -1.46 13.03
C PRO A 64 -34.31 -2.30 14.26
N ASN A 65 -34.49 -3.62 14.20
CA ASN A 65 -34.05 -4.59 15.20
C ASN A 65 -32.63 -5.13 15.00
N ILE A 66 -31.96 -4.74 13.91
CA ILE A 66 -30.58 -5.13 13.58
C ILE A 66 -29.70 -3.87 13.64
N ASP A 67 -28.58 -3.97 14.34
CA ASP A 67 -27.48 -3.04 14.25
C ASP A 67 -26.33 -3.65 13.47
N VAL A 68 -25.57 -2.81 12.78
CA VAL A 68 -24.40 -3.25 12.01
C VAL A 68 -23.21 -2.41 12.43
N VAL A 69 -22.23 -3.09 13.05
CA VAL A 69 -20.94 -2.55 13.45
C VAL A 69 -19.94 -2.87 12.35
N VAL A 70 -19.44 -1.86 11.67
CA VAL A 70 -18.41 -2.04 10.63
C VAL A 70 -17.05 -2.13 11.31
N VAL A 71 -16.26 -3.14 10.93
CA VAL A 71 -14.88 -3.34 11.40
C VAL A 71 -13.94 -3.30 10.21
N ALA A 72 -12.69 -2.87 10.43
CA ALA A 72 -11.64 -3.00 9.44
C ALA A 72 -11.44 -4.48 9.12
N ASP A 73 -11.23 -4.80 7.85
CA ASP A 73 -10.43 -5.97 7.56
C ASP A 73 -9.00 -5.79 8.10
N VAL A 74 -8.34 -6.91 8.34
CA VAL A 74 -6.94 -6.92 8.77
C VAL A 74 -6.12 -7.33 7.56
N GLU A 75 -5.27 -6.42 7.11
CA GLU A 75 -4.34 -6.68 6.01
C GLU A 75 -3.51 -7.95 6.28
N GLY A 76 -3.36 -8.80 5.26
CA GLY A 76 -2.75 -10.13 5.39
C GLY A 76 -3.68 -11.27 5.84
N LEU A 77 -4.85 -10.99 6.43
CA LEU A 77 -5.86 -12.04 6.75
C LEU A 77 -6.89 -12.26 5.63
N VAL A 78 -7.14 -11.24 4.80
CA VAL A 78 -8.12 -11.29 3.68
C VAL A 78 -7.66 -12.20 2.54
N TYR A 79 -6.35 -12.30 2.35
CA TYR A 79 -5.68 -13.08 1.30
C TYR A 79 -4.70 -14.07 1.92
N PRO A 80 -5.20 -15.11 2.61
CA PRO A 80 -4.34 -16.07 3.29
C PRO A 80 -3.51 -16.84 2.25
N THR A 81 -2.23 -17.09 2.57
CA THR A 81 -1.32 -17.85 1.72
C THR A 81 -1.96 -19.18 1.31
N SER A 82 -1.92 -19.50 0.02
CA SER A 82 -2.46 -20.77 -0.48
C SER A 82 -1.71 -21.96 0.15
N PRO A 83 -2.43 -23.05 0.50
CA PRO A 83 -1.81 -24.28 1.00
C PRO A 83 -0.96 -25.01 -0.07
N ALA A 84 -0.97 -24.53 -1.32
CA ALA A 84 0.00 -24.92 -2.34
C ALA A 84 1.43 -24.46 -1.97
N TYR A 85 1.59 -23.24 -1.44
CA TYR A 85 2.89 -22.64 -1.10
C TYR A 85 3.27 -22.76 0.38
N GLY A 86 2.30 -23.08 1.25
CA GLY A 86 2.51 -23.28 2.69
C GLY A 86 1.97 -24.62 3.19
N THR A 87 1.74 -24.69 4.50
CA THR A 87 1.03 -25.82 5.11
C THR A 87 -0.49 -25.59 5.10
N LEU A 88 -1.26 -26.68 5.14
CA LEU A 88 -2.71 -26.60 5.29
C LEU A 88 -3.11 -25.95 6.62
N GLU A 89 -2.37 -26.24 7.69
CA GLU A 89 -2.66 -25.74 9.04
C GLU A 89 -2.55 -24.21 9.07
N GLU A 90 -1.44 -23.63 8.58
CA GLU A 90 -1.25 -22.18 8.50
C GLU A 90 -2.36 -21.50 7.67
N HIS A 91 -2.72 -22.08 6.52
CA HIS A 91 -3.81 -21.56 5.69
C HIS A 91 -5.14 -21.55 6.44
N LEU A 92 -5.54 -22.67 7.05
CA LEU A 92 -6.82 -22.78 7.75
C LEU A 92 -6.87 -21.94 9.02
N GLU A 93 -5.76 -21.78 9.74
CA GLU A 93 -5.66 -20.89 10.89
C GLU A 93 -5.81 -19.41 10.48
N ALA A 94 -5.17 -19.00 9.38
CA ALA A 94 -5.32 -17.65 8.84
C ALA A 94 -6.77 -17.37 8.39
N VAL A 95 -7.39 -18.31 7.66
CA VAL A 95 -8.81 -18.19 7.27
C VAL A 95 -9.72 -18.19 8.50
N GLN A 96 -9.44 -19.00 9.52
CA GLN A 96 -10.21 -19.02 10.75
C GLN A 96 -10.10 -17.68 11.49
N ALA A 97 -8.90 -17.10 11.56
CA ALA A 97 -8.67 -15.79 12.14
C ALA A 97 -9.49 -14.73 11.41
N TYR A 98 -9.47 -14.73 10.07
CA TYR A 98 -10.29 -13.83 9.27
C TYR A 98 -11.79 -14.03 9.53
N ALA A 99 -12.29 -15.25 9.40
CA ALA A 99 -13.71 -15.59 9.64
C ALA A 99 -14.18 -15.33 11.08
N SER A 100 -13.28 -15.12 12.04
CA SER A 100 -13.62 -14.74 13.42
C SER A 100 -13.80 -13.23 13.60
N THR A 101 -13.38 -12.40 12.63
CA THR A 101 -13.40 -10.94 12.75
C THR A 101 -14.81 -10.36 12.65
N ALA A 102 -15.69 -10.95 11.84
CA ALA A 102 -17.03 -10.43 11.61
C ALA A 102 -18.08 -11.52 11.29
N ASP A 103 -19.37 -11.17 11.40
CA ASP A 103 -20.48 -12.03 10.96
C ASP A 103 -20.53 -12.10 9.43
N VAL A 104 -20.39 -10.95 8.76
CA VAL A 104 -20.35 -10.79 7.31
C VAL A 104 -18.99 -10.22 6.91
N LEU A 105 -18.31 -10.87 5.98
CA LEU A 105 -16.94 -10.53 5.60
C LEU A 105 -16.81 -10.32 4.10
N GLN A 106 -16.09 -9.29 3.67
CA GLN A 106 -15.75 -9.13 2.26
C GLN A 106 -14.87 -10.31 1.79
N VAL A 107 -15.22 -10.89 0.66
CA VAL A 107 -14.46 -11.99 0.05
C VAL A 107 -14.27 -11.72 -1.42
N SER A 108 -13.20 -12.25 -1.99
CA SER A 108 -12.97 -12.25 -3.43
C SER A 108 -12.81 -13.69 -3.94
N THR A 109 -12.62 -13.84 -5.25
CA THR A 109 -12.20 -15.11 -5.88
C THR A 109 -10.92 -15.69 -5.30
N TRP A 110 -10.13 -14.91 -4.56
CA TRP A 110 -8.85 -15.31 -3.95
C TRP A 110 -8.95 -15.59 -2.44
N SER A 111 -10.02 -15.14 -1.78
CA SER A 111 -10.17 -15.22 -0.32
C SER A 111 -10.81 -16.52 0.16
N LEU A 112 -11.49 -17.25 -0.73
CA LEU A 112 -12.18 -18.50 -0.42
C LEU A 112 -11.48 -19.69 -1.10
N SER A 113 -11.37 -20.80 -0.38
CA SER A 113 -10.73 -22.04 -0.85
C SER A 113 -11.63 -23.25 -0.62
N GLN A 114 -11.39 -24.34 -1.35
CA GLN A 114 -12.13 -25.58 -1.12
C GLN A 114 -11.77 -26.19 0.23
N GLU A 115 -10.53 -26.02 0.67
CA GLU A 115 -10.03 -26.42 1.97
C GLU A 115 -10.80 -25.71 3.09
N SER A 116 -10.93 -24.38 3.04
CA SER A 116 -11.62 -23.61 4.10
C SER A 116 -13.12 -23.89 4.19
N THR A 117 -13.78 -24.12 3.06
CA THR A 117 -15.21 -24.50 3.05
C THR A 117 -15.44 -25.92 3.57
N ARG A 118 -14.55 -26.88 3.25
CA ARG A 118 -14.59 -28.24 3.81
C ARG A 118 -14.26 -28.28 5.30
N ALA A 119 -13.38 -27.37 5.76
CA ALA A 119 -13.09 -27.13 7.16
C ALA A 119 -14.24 -26.44 7.92
N ARG A 120 -15.34 -26.08 7.22
CA ARG A 120 -16.55 -25.45 7.78
C ARG A 120 -16.29 -24.10 8.44
N LEU A 121 -15.39 -23.31 7.85
CA LEU A 121 -15.11 -21.94 8.30
C LEU A 121 -16.13 -20.92 7.77
N TRP A 122 -16.81 -21.28 6.68
CA TRP A 122 -17.81 -20.45 5.99
C TRP A 122 -19.19 -21.09 6.05
N LEU A 123 -20.23 -20.26 6.21
CA LEU A 123 -21.61 -20.71 6.16
C LEU A 123 -22.00 -21.04 4.70
N ASP A 124 -22.58 -22.22 4.46
CA ASP A 124 -23.20 -22.54 3.18
C ASP A 124 -24.52 -21.77 3.03
N LEU A 125 -24.53 -20.81 2.12
CA LEU A 125 -25.66 -19.92 1.83
C LEU A 125 -26.68 -20.56 0.89
N ASN A 126 -26.37 -21.70 0.27
CA ASN A 126 -27.24 -22.31 -0.74
C ASN A 126 -28.68 -22.58 -0.26
N PRO A 127 -28.93 -23.03 1.00
CA PRO A 127 -30.30 -23.16 1.52
C PRO A 127 -31.06 -21.83 1.59
N LEU A 128 -30.38 -20.73 1.94
CA LEU A 128 -30.98 -19.40 2.10
C LEU A 128 -31.23 -18.75 0.73
N VAL A 129 -30.24 -18.84 -0.17
CA VAL A 129 -30.32 -18.37 -1.56
C VAL A 129 -31.44 -19.08 -2.32
N THR A 130 -31.55 -20.40 -2.21
CA THR A 130 -32.58 -21.18 -2.92
C THR A 130 -34.00 -20.86 -2.43
N ALA A 131 -34.14 -20.38 -1.19
CA ALA A 131 -35.43 -19.97 -0.63
C ALA A 131 -35.88 -18.58 -1.10
N ASP A 132 -34.96 -17.74 -1.60
CA ASP A 132 -35.24 -16.37 -2.02
C ASP A 132 -35.36 -16.23 -3.56
N PRO A 133 -36.56 -15.99 -4.12
CA PRO A 133 -36.74 -15.86 -5.56
C PRO A 133 -36.12 -14.59 -6.16
N THR A 134 -35.74 -13.60 -5.34
CA THR A 134 -35.08 -12.38 -5.81
C THR A 134 -33.62 -12.63 -6.20
N LEU A 135 -33.01 -13.70 -5.67
CA LEU A 135 -31.63 -14.11 -5.91
C LEU A 135 -31.51 -15.25 -6.94
N ALA A 136 -32.43 -15.30 -7.91
CA ALA A 136 -32.36 -16.29 -8.97
C ALA A 136 -31.07 -16.14 -9.81
N GLU A 137 -30.37 -17.26 -10.06
CA GLU A 137 -29.12 -17.34 -10.84
C GLU A 137 -29.18 -16.54 -12.15
N GLY A 138 -30.30 -16.60 -12.88
CA GLY A 138 -30.48 -15.88 -14.15
C GLY A 138 -30.46 -14.35 -14.05
N ASN A 139 -30.51 -13.78 -12.85
CA ASN A 139 -30.40 -12.35 -12.61
C ASN A 139 -28.93 -11.88 -12.54
N PHE A 140 -27.98 -12.80 -12.40
CA PHE A 140 -26.56 -12.51 -12.27
C PHE A 140 -25.81 -12.70 -13.59
N TYR A 141 -24.59 -12.16 -13.68
CA TYR A 141 -23.64 -12.60 -14.69
C TYR A 141 -23.20 -14.04 -14.39
N PRO A 142 -23.08 -14.93 -15.40
CA PRO A 142 -22.79 -16.34 -15.15
C PRO A 142 -21.48 -16.58 -14.40
N ALA A 143 -20.43 -15.80 -14.71
CA ALA A 143 -19.15 -15.85 -14.01
C ALA A 143 -19.27 -15.40 -12.53
N ALA A 144 -20.01 -14.31 -12.29
CA ALA A 144 -20.23 -13.77 -10.94
C ALA A 144 -20.93 -14.77 -10.02
N TRP A 145 -21.96 -15.45 -10.53
CA TRP A 145 -22.69 -16.47 -9.76
C TRP A 145 -21.83 -17.71 -9.46
N ARG A 146 -21.05 -18.16 -10.45
CA ARG A 146 -20.25 -19.38 -10.32
C ARG A 146 -19.01 -19.18 -9.45
N ALA A 147 -18.48 -17.96 -9.36
CA ALA A 147 -17.26 -17.65 -8.61
C ALA A 147 -17.27 -18.16 -7.15
N PHE A 148 -18.43 -18.20 -6.50
CA PHE A 148 -18.59 -18.63 -5.10
C PHE A 148 -19.31 -19.97 -4.92
N ARG A 149 -19.41 -20.79 -5.98
CA ARG A 149 -20.23 -22.01 -5.98
C ARG A 149 -19.42 -23.26 -6.31
N TRP A 150 -19.15 -24.11 -5.31
CA TRP A 150 -18.57 -25.44 -5.48
C TRP A 150 -19.08 -26.40 -4.41
N ASP A 151 -18.84 -27.70 -4.57
CA ASP A 151 -19.27 -28.75 -3.63
C ASP A 151 -20.78 -28.70 -3.30
N GLN A 152 -21.59 -28.26 -4.27
CA GLN A 152 -23.05 -28.01 -4.16
C GLN A 152 -23.45 -26.88 -3.18
N GLY A 153 -22.48 -26.15 -2.61
CA GLY A 153 -22.71 -25.00 -1.73
C GLY A 153 -22.61 -23.66 -2.45
N MET A 154 -23.02 -22.60 -1.76
CA MET A 154 -22.80 -21.20 -2.13
C MET A 154 -22.08 -20.54 -0.96
N TRP A 155 -20.86 -20.06 -1.17
CA TRP A 155 -19.97 -19.67 -0.07
C TRP A 155 -19.83 -18.16 0.11
N GLY A 156 -20.41 -17.39 -0.81
CA GLY A 156 -20.44 -15.93 -0.76
C GLY A 156 -21.49 -15.37 -1.71
N MET A 157 -21.96 -14.16 -1.41
CA MET A 157 -22.89 -13.41 -2.26
C MET A 157 -22.10 -12.44 -3.15
N PRO A 158 -22.14 -12.57 -4.48
CA PRO A 158 -21.38 -11.70 -5.37
C PRO A 158 -22.00 -10.29 -5.40
N VAL A 159 -21.15 -9.27 -5.45
CA VAL A 159 -21.55 -7.85 -5.48
C VAL A 159 -21.01 -7.16 -6.72
N VAL A 160 -19.72 -7.35 -7.02
CA VAL A 160 -19.02 -6.73 -8.15
C VAL A 160 -18.31 -7.81 -8.98
N ILE A 161 -18.31 -7.63 -10.29
CA ILE A 161 -17.53 -8.44 -11.23
C ILE A 161 -16.69 -7.53 -12.14
N GLU A 162 -15.41 -7.86 -12.27
CA GLU A 162 -14.41 -7.09 -13.00
C GLU A 162 -13.82 -7.98 -14.11
N PRO A 163 -13.96 -7.63 -15.40
CA PRO A 163 -13.37 -8.44 -16.46
C PRO A 163 -11.86 -8.36 -16.43
N GLN A 164 -11.19 -9.47 -16.70
CA GLN A 164 -9.77 -9.52 -17.06
C GLN A 164 -9.67 -9.74 -18.57
N ILE A 165 -8.97 -8.84 -19.25
CA ILE A 165 -8.86 -8.79 -20.71
C ILE A 165 -7.40 -8.70 -21.15
N LEU A 166 -7.14 -8.99 -22.42
CA LEU A 166 -5.85 -8.69 -23.05
C LEU A 166 -5.90 -7.29 -23.65
N THR A 167 -4.94 -6.45 -23.27
CA THR A 167 -4.60 -5.23 -24.00
C THR A 167 -3.18 -5.32 -24.52
N TYR A 168 -2.89 -4.65 -25.64
CA TYR A 168 -1.55 -4.61 -26.20
C TYR A 168 -1.22 -3.27 -26.87
N ASN A 169 0.07 -2.97 -27.00
CA ASN A 169 0.58 -1.80 -27.72
C ASN A 169 0.78 -2.15 -29.21
N PRO A 170 -0.03 -1.65 -30.15
CA PRO A 170 0.09 -2.00 -31.56
C PRO A 170 1.38 -1.47 -32.20
N VAL A 171 1.93 -0.36 -31.72
CA VAL A 171 3.20 0.20 -32.23
C VAL A 171 4.35 -0.73 -31.90
N ALA A 172 4.42 -1.22 -30.66
CA ALA A 172 5.46 -2.18 -30.27
C ALA A 172 5.42 -3.47 -31.10
N PHE A 173 4.21 -3.95 -31.41
CA PHE A 173 4.03 -5.10 -32.30
C PHE A 173 4.45 -4.82 -33.75
N ASP A 174 4.07 -3.67 -34.30
CA ASP A 174 4.42 -3.27 -35.66
C ASP A 174 5.93 -3.09 -35.83
N ASP A 175 6.60 -2.44 -34.86
CA ASP A 175 8.04 -2.22 -34.84
C ASP A 175 8.83 -3.54 -34.73
N ALA A 176 8.31 -4.50 -33.96
CA ALA A 176 8.86 -5.85 -33.84
C ALA A 176 8.50 -6.76 -35.03
N GLY A 177 7.59 -6.34 -35.92
CA GLY A 177 7.10 -7.15 -37.03
C GLY A 177 6.26 -8.36 -36.58
N LEU A 178 5.65 -8.28 -35.40
CA LEU A 178 4.83 -9.34 -34.81
C LEU A 178 3.38 -9.27 -35.32
N THR A 179 2.72 -10.42 -35.40
CA THR A 179 1.26 -10.46 -35.61
C THR A 179 0.54 -10.09 -34.32
N TYR A 180 -0.60 -9.39 -34.40
CA TYR A 180 -1.39 -9.05 -33.22
C TYR A 180 -2.01 -10.27 -32.51
N PRO A 181 -2.36 -10.13 -31.21
CA PRO A 181 -3.08 -11.15 -30.44
C PRO A 181 -4.37 -11.62 -31.12
N THR A 182 -4.55 -12.94 -31.19
CA THR A 182 -5.79 -13.55 -31.71
C THR A 182 -6.23 -14.71 -30.82
N ALA A 183 -7.51 -15.05 -30.86
CA ALA A 183 -8.05 -16.21 -30.14
C ALA A 183 -7.42 -17.56 -30.53
N ASN A 184 -6.69 -17.65 -31.67
CA ASN A 184 -6.04 -18.87 -32.14
C ASN A 184 -4.55 -18.93 -31.81
N TRP A 185 -4.03 -17.99 -31.04
CA TRP A 185 -2.63 -18.03 -30.61
C TRP A 185 -2.33 -19.30 -29.83
N ALA A 186 -1.25 -19.97 -30.25
CA ALA A 186 -0.64 -21.05 -29.48
C ALA A 186 0.33 -20.49 -28.43
N ILE A 187 0.73 -21.34 -27.47
CA ILE A 187 1.68 -20.95 -26.42
C ILE A 187 3.00 -20.44 -27.01
N GLU A 188 3.49 -21.04 -28.09
CA GLU A 188 4.76 -20.66 -28.72
C GLU A 188 4.70 -19.24 -29.29
N GLN A 189 3.56 -18.84 -29.88
CA GLN A 189 3.38 -17.50 -30.44
C GLN A 189 3.30 -16.46 -29.33
N TYR A 190 2.65 -16.82 -28.23
CA TYR A 190 2.55 -15.96 -27.06
C TYR A 190 3.94 -15.73 -26.42
N ILE A 191 4.70 -16.80 -26.22
CA ILE A 191 6.07 -16.75 -25.69
C ILE A 191 6.98 -15.95 -26.63
N GLU A 192 6.90 -16.19 -27.95
CA GLU A 192 7.68 -15.44 -28.94
C GLU A 192 7.40 -13.94 -28.85
N ALA A 193 6.13 -13.54 -28.76
CA ALA A 193 5.76 -12.13 -28.60
C ALA A 193 6.28 -11.57 -27.28
N ALA A 194 6.09 -12.26 -26.15
CA ALA A 194 6.55 -11.83 -24.84
C ALA A 194 8.07 -11.64 -24.80
N ILE A 195 8.85 -12.60 -25.32
CA ILE A 195 10.32 -12.51 -25.35
C ILE A 195 10.77 -11.39 -26.31
N THR A 196 10.18 -11.31 -27.51
CA THR A 196 10.59 -10.31 -28.53
C THR A 196 10.35 -8.89 -28.06
N LEU A 197 9.27 -8.67 -27.28
CA LEU A 197 8.90 -7.37 -26.73
C LEU A 197 9.59 -7.05 -25.40
N THR A 198 10.42 -7.96 -24.88
CA THR A 198 11.16 -7.76 -23.64
C THR A 198 12.36 -6.84 -23.88
N GLU A 199 12.45 -5.75 -23.11
CA GLU A 199 13.59 -4.83 -23.15
C GLU A 199 14.68 -5.28 -22.19
N ARG A 200 15.92 -5.22 -22.66
CA ARG A 200 17.11 -5.62 -21.93
C ARG A 200 18.16 -4.51 -21.91
N ASN A 201 18.90 -4.41 -20.83
CA ASN A 201 20.06 -3.51 -20.74
C ASN A 201 21.26 -4.08 -21.53
N ASN A 202 22.37 -3.33 -21.55
CA ASN A 202 23.61 -3.74 -22.24
C ASN A 202 24.27 -5.00 -21.64
N SER A 203 23.95 -5.34 -20.39
CA SER A 203 24.44 -6.55 -19.70
C SER A 203 23.58 -7.78 -20.04
N GLY A 204 22.43 -7.61 -20.68
CA GLY A 204 21.49 -8.67 -21.02
C GLY A 204 20.35 -8.87 -20.01
N ASP A 205 20.33 -8.09 -18.92
CA ASP A 205 19.29 -8.17 -17.90
C ASP A 205 17.98 -7.56 -18.40
N ILE A 206 16.87 -8.16 -18.02
CA ILE A 206 15.53 -7.65 -18.35
C ILE A 206 15.28 -6.40 -17.50
N ILE A 207 14.99 -5.28 -18.16
CA ILE A 207 14.61 -4.02 -17.50
C ILE A 207 13.10 -3.75 -17.62
N ARG A 208 12.46 -4.28 -18.67
CA ARG A 208 11.01 -4.25 -18.83
C ARG A 208 10.55 -5.55 -19.50
N PRO A 209 9.63 -6.32 -18.87
CA PRO A 209 9.11 -7.52 -19.49
C PRO A 209 8.20 -7.17 -20.67
N GLY A 210 8.19 -8.02 -21.70
CA GLY A 210 7.30 -7.85 -22.85
C GLY A 210 5.83 -8.13 -22.51
N CYS A 211 5.54 -8.73 -21.34
CA CYS A 211 4.19 -8.98 -20.88
C CYS A 211 3.98 -8.81 -19.37
N TRP A 212 2.75 -8.44 -19.01
CA TRP A 212 2.17 -8.67 -17.70
C TRP A 212 1.23 -9.87 -17.83
N CYS A 213 1.85 -11.05 -17.74
CA CYS A 213 1.17 -12.29 -18.06
C CYS A 213 0.37 -12.84 -16.87
N ASP A 214 -0.95 -13.02 -17.02
CA ASP A 214 -1.76 -13.90 -16.17
C ASP A 214 -1.72 -15.33 -16.73
N ILE A 215 -0.74 -16.12 -16.27
CA ILE A 215 -0.53 -17.49 -16.75
C ILE A 215 -1.74 -18.40 -16.45
N THR A 216 -2.48 -18.14 -15.38
CA THR A 216 -3.66 -18.93 -14.99
C THR A 216 -4.74 -18.85 -16.06
N LEU A 217 -5.06 -17.62 -16.47
CA LEU A 217 -6.07 -17.39 -17.49
C LEU A 217 -5.61 -17.84 -18.88
N LEU A 218 -4.32 -17.63 -19.21
CA LEU A 218 -3.72 -18.11 -20.45
C LEU A 218 -3.80 -19.64 -20.56
N LEU A 219 -3.40 -20.36 -19.51
CA LEU A 219 -3.47 -21.82 -19.44
C LEU A 219 -4.90 -22.31 -19.67
N TYR A 220 -5.88 -21.73 -18.95
CA TYR A 220 -7.28 -22.10 -19.13
C TYR A 220 -7.74 -21.88 -20.58
N GLY A 221 -7.40 -20.74 -21.19
CA GLY A 221 -7.73 -20.44 -22.57
C GLY A 221 -7.15 -21.44 -23.58
N LEU A 222 -5.89 -21.84 -23.39
CA LEU A 222 -5.20 -22.80 -24.25
C LEU A 222 -5.69 -24.25 -24.07
N LEU A 223 -6.04 -24.64 -22.84
CA LEU A 223 -6.57 -25.98 -22.53
C LEU A 223 -8.02 -26.14 -23.00
N GLY A 224 -8.83 -25.08 -22.86
CA GLY A 224 -10.26 -25.09 -23.14
C GLY A 224 -11.11 -25.78 -22.08
N HIS A 225 -10.52 -26.19 -20.94
CA HIS A 225 -11.20 -26.73 -19.78
C HIS A 225 -10.43 -26.45 -18.48
N GLY A 226 -11.12 -26.57 -17.33
CA GLY A 226 -10.50 -26.45 -16.01
C GLY A 226 -9.76 -27.72 -15.56
N LEU A 227 -9.27 -27.69 -14.32
CA LEU A 227 -8.38 -28.72 -13.73
C LEU A 227 -9.11 -29.67 -12.78
N VAL A 228 -10.39 -29.92 -13.03
CA VAL A 228 -11.23 -30.72 -12.14
C VAL A 228 -11.92 -31.86 -12.88
N ASP A 229 -12.03 -33.01 -12.21
CA ASP A 229 -12.81 -34.13 -12.71
C ASP A 229 -14.34 -33.92 -12.52
N ALA A 230 -15.14 -34.89 -12.94
CA ALA A 230 -16.60 -34.84 -12.79
C ALA A 230 -17.10 -34.82 -11.34
N SER A 231 -16.24 -35.16 -10.37
CA SER A 231 -16.53 -35.09 -8.93
C SER A 231 -16.11 -33.76 -8.29
N GLY A 232 -15.31 -32.95 -8.99
CA GLY A 232 -14.72 -31.72 -8.48
C GLY A 232 -13.36 -31.89 -7.80
N ALA A 233 -12.76 -33.09 -7.91
CA ALA A 233 -11.40 -33.36 -7.45
C ALA A 233 -10.36 -32.81 -8.46
N PRO A 234 -9.14 -32.43 -8.01
CA PRO A 234 -8.08 -31.98 -8.91
C PRO A 234 -7.74 -33.10 -9.91
N GLN A 235 -7.55 -32.72 -11.17
CA GLN A 235 -7.13 -33.61 -12.27
C GLN A 235 -6.07 -32.91 -13.10
N PHE A 236 -4.80 -33.28 -12.91
CA PHE A 236 -3.64 -32.65 -13.57
C PHE A 236 -2.97 -33.58 -14.61
N ASP A 237 -3.38 -34.84 -14.71
CA ASP A 237 -2.95 -35.78 -15.77
C ASP A 237 -3.56 -35.38 -17.13
N ASP A 238 -2.96 -34.37 -17.75
CA ASP A 238 -3.30 -33.88 -19.08
C ASP A 238 -2.00 -33.61 -19.88
N PRO A 239 -1.75 -34.37 -20.97
CA PRO A 239 -0.58 -34.15 -21.83
C PRO A 239 -0.49 -32.75 -22.43
N LEU A 240 -1.63 -32.08 -22.69
CA LEU A 240 -1.63 -30.71 -23.20
C LEU A 240 -1.17 -29.73 -22.12
N LEU A 241 -1.66 -29.88 -20.89
CA LEU A 241 -1.19 -29.10 -19.73
C LEU A 241 0.32 -29.25 -19.56
N ALA A 242 0.82 -30.49 -19.51
CA ALA A 242 2.26 -30.75 -19.40
C ALA A 242 3.05 -30.03 -20.51
N SER A 243 2.63 -30.14 -21.76
CA SER A 243 3.33 -29.50 -22.89
C SER A 243 3.35 -27.97 -22.83
N ILE A 244 2.27 -27.34 -22.37
CA ILE A 244 2.19 -25.87 -22.23
C ILE A 244 3.11 -25.42 -21.08
N LEU A 245 3.10 -26.15 -19.96
CA LEU A 245 3.94 -25.83 -18.81
C LEU A 245 5.42 -26.06 -19.08
N GLU A 246 5.79 -27.06 -19.88
CA GLU A 246 7.17 -27.26 -20.35
C GLU A 246 7.65 -26.06 -21.18
N ALA A 247 6.83 -25.61 -22.13
CA ALA A 247 7.15 -24.43 -22.94
C ALA A 247 7.27 -23.17 -22.08
N TRP A 248 6.34 -22.98 -21.14
CA TRP A 248 6.34 -21.83 -20.23
C TRP A 248 7.53 -21.82 -19.28
N ALA A 249 7.82 -22.95 -18.62
CA ALA A 249 8.95 -23.08 -17.71
C ALA A 249 10.28 -22.78 -18.40
N ALA A 250 10.45 -23.24 -19.64
CA ALA A 250 11.64 -22.98 -20.44
C ALA A 250 11.82 -21.50 -20.86
N ALA A 251 10.74 -20.73 -20.93
CA ALA A 251 10.75 -19.35 -21.38
C ALA A 251 10.68 -18.31 -20.26
N ARG A 252 10.32 -18.72 -19.04
CA ARG A 252 9.99 -17.81 -17.94
C ARG A 252 11.11 -16.84 -17.59
N GLU A 253 12.35 -17.32 -17.50
CA GLU A 253 13.53 -16.50 -17.18
C GLU A 253 13.87 -15.48 -18.28
N ASP A 254 13.40 -15.71 -19.51
CA ASP A 254 13.57 -14.80 -20.63
C ASP A 254 12.48 -13.72 -20.73
N ILE A 255 11.42 -13.87 -19.95
CA ILE A 255 10.25 -12.98 -19.92
C ILE A 255 10.26 -12.11 -18.67
N TYR A 256 10.55 -12.68 -17.50
CA TYR A 256 10.47 -11.97 -16.23
C TYR A 256 11.86 -11.58 -15.69
N PRO A 257 12.04 -10.34 -15.23
CA PRO A 257 13.27 -9.96 -14.54
C PRO A 257 13.44 -10.70 -13.21
N GLN A 258 14.69 -10.86 -12.79
CA GLN A 258 15.03 -11.31 -11.45
C GLN A 258 14.82 -10.13 -10.48
N GLY A 259 13.74 -10.18 -9.69
CA GLY A 259 13.25 -9.06 -8.88
C GLY A 259 11.95 -8.44 -9.43
N GLY A 260 11.21 -7.70 -8.60
CA GLY A 260 9.92 -7.10 -8.99
C GLY A 260 10.04 -6.14 -10.18
N TYR A 261 8.91 -5.83 -10.85
CA TYR A 261 8.88 -4.94 -12.01
C TYR A 261 7.58 -4.11 -12.06
N SER A 262 7.63 -2.98 -12.77
CA SER A 262 6.47 -2.09 -12.99
C SER A 262 5.61 -2.57 -14.16
N SER A 263 4.30 -2.31 -14.09
CA SER A 263 3.37 -2.54 -15.22
C SER A 263 3.48 -1.47 -16.31
N GLU A 264 4.17 -0.37 -16.04
CA GLU A 264 4.28 0.77 -16.95
C GLU A 264 5.06 0.44 -18.23
N GLY A 265 4.49 0.82 -19.38
CA GLY A 265 5.09 0.58 -20.69
C GLY A 265 5.14 -0.89 -21.11
N VAL A 266 4.53 -1.81 -20.34
CA VAL A 266 4.52 -3.25 -20.65
C VAL A 266 3.64 -3.52 -21.90
N PRO A 267 4.20 -4.05 -23.01
CA PRO A 267 3.50 -4.09 -24.29
C PRO A 267 2.30 -5.03 -24.39
N ILE A 268 2.20 -6.06 -23.55
CA ILE A 268 1.07 -6.99 -23.47
C ILE A 268 0.58 -7.03 -22.02
N MET A 269 -0.66 -6.67 -21.74
CA MET A 269 -1.23 -6.75 -20.39
C MET A 269 -2.45 -7.68 -20.35
N MET A 270 -2.46 -8.64 -19.43
CA MET A 270 -3.62 -9.48 -19.14
C MET A 270 -4.14 -9.18 -17.73
N MET A 271 -4.98 -8.15 -17.61
CA MET A 271 -5.45 -7.62 -16.31
C MET A 271 -6.83 -6.97 -16.44
N GLN A 272 -7.31 -6.36 -15.36
CA GLN A 272 -8.48 -5.46 -15.37
C GLN A 272 -8.24 -4.30 -16.36
N PRO A 273 -9.29 -3.74 -16.99
CA PRO A 273 -9.16 -2.76 -18.08
C PRO A 273 -8.79 -1.34 -17.59
N TRP A 274 -8.17 -1.20 -16.41
CA TRP A 274 -7.82 0.08 -15.82
C TRP A 274 -6.95 0.93 -16.75
N ILE A 275 -6.08 0.29 -17.55
CA ILE A 275 -5.21 0.95 -18.53
C ILE A 275 -5.99 1.66 -19.66
N LEU A 276 -7.26 1.31 -19.86
CA LEU A 276 -8.13 1.97 -20.84
C LEU A 276 -8.74 3.28 -20.31
N GLN A 277 -8.59 3.58 -19.02
CA GLN A 277 -9.12 4.82 -18.45
C GLN A 277 -8.38 6.04 -19.05
N PRO A 278 -9.07 7.17 -19.31
CA PRO A 278 -8.43 8.34 -19.93
C PRO A 278 -7.25 8.92 -19.15
N SER A 279 -7.19 8.72 -17.84
CA SER A 279 -6.14 9.22 -16.94
C SER A 279 -5.00 8.24 -16.67
N ALA A 280 -4.98 7.06 -17.32
CA ALA A 280 -3.87 6.12 -17.16
C ALA A 280 -2.58 6.67 -17.81
N PRO A 281 -1.38 6.35 -17.28
CA PRO A 281 -0.10 6.78 -17.86
C PRO A 281 0.05 6.44 -19.36
N ASP A 282 -0.50 5.30 -19.78
CA ASP A 282 -0.45 4.81 -21.17
C ASP A 282 -1.78 5.02 -21.93
N ALA A 283 -2.67 5.89 -21.45
CA ALA A 283 -4.00 6.08 -22.02
C ALA A 283 -3.94 6.37 -23.53
N GLY A 284 -4.67 5.57 -24.32
CA GLY A 284 -4.74 5.71 -25.78
C GLY A 284 -3.61 5.06 -26.57
N THR A 285 -2.58 4.50 -25.92
CA THR A 285 -1.55 3.70 -26.60
C THR A 285 -1.92 2.22 -26.70
N MET A 286 -2.67 1.72 -25.70
CA MET A 286 -3.09 0.32 -25.61
C MET A 286 -4.44 0.09 -26.30
N VAL A 287 -4.58 -1.04 -26.99
CA VAL A 287 -5.84 -1.49 -27.59
C VAL A 287 -6.24 -2.86 -27.07
N ILE A 288 -7.53 -3.18 -27.10
CA ILE A 288 -8.04 -4.49 -26.71
C ILE A 288 -7.65 -5.53 -27.76
N GLY A 289 -7.02 -6.62 -27.32
CA GLY A 289 -6.72 -7.79 -28.14
C GLY A 289 -7.58 -9.00 -27.77
N ASP A 290 -7.58 -10.00 -28.64
CA ASP A 290 -8.23 -11.28 -28.31
C ASP A 290 -7.35 -12.09 -27.36
N MET A 291 -7.96 -12.64 -26.31
CA MET A 291 -7.33 -13.64 -25.44
C MET A 291 -7.14 -14.96 -26.20
N PRO A 292 -6.02 -15.68 -26.02
CA PRO A 292 -5.87 -17.05 -26.52
C PRO A 292 -7.03 -17.95 -26.05
N GLY A 293 -7.59 -18.74 -26.97
CA GLY A 293 -8.80 -19.54 -26.73
C GLY A 293 -10.12 -18.75 -26.74
N GLY A 294 -10.07 -17.41 -26.85
CA GLY A 294 -11.25 -16.55 -26.77
C GLY A 294 -11.89 -16.54 -25.38
N VAL A 295 -11.13 -16.87 -24.34
CA VAL A 295 -11.59 -16.92 -22.95
C VAL A 295 -11.14 -15.68 -22.20
N TYR A 296 -12.09 -15.04 -21.52
CA TYR A 296 -11.84 -13.87 -20.66
C TYR A 296 -11.92 -14.28 -19.19
N GLY A 297 -11.14 -13.64 -18.34
CA GLY A 297 -11.22 -13.84 -16.89
C GLY A 297 -12.20 -12.86 -16.26
N ALA A 298 -12.54 -13.12 -15.00
CA ALA A 298 -13.14 -12.10 -14.17
C ALA A 298 -12.78 -12.29 -12.71
N GLN A 299 -12.47 -11.18 -12.05
CA GLN A 299 -12.42 -11.10 -10.60
C GLN A 299 -13.81 -10.79 -10.07
N VAL A 300 -14.19 -11.46 -8.98
CA VAL A 300 -15.50 -11.26 -8.35
C VAL A 300 -15.30 -10.96 -6.89
N THR A 301 -15.85 -9.83 -6.45
CA THR A 301 -15.88 -9.41 -5.05
C THR A 301 -17.29 -9.57 -4.51
N GLY A 302 -17.39 -10.06 -3.28
CA GLY A 302 -18.66 -10.39 -2.63
C GLY A 302 -18.55 -10.39 -1.11
N PHE A 303 -19.57 -10.95 -0.46
CA PHE A 303 -19.60 -11.12 1.00
C PHE A 303 -19.86 -12.57 1.38
N GLY A 304 -18.94 -13.16 2.15
CA GLY A 304 -19.08 -14.44 2.82
C GLY A 304 -19.65 -14.25 4.24
N ILE A 305 -20.19 -15.32 4.82
CA ILE A 305 -20.70 -15.31 6.19
C ILE A 305 -19.90 -16.31 7.01
N SER A 306 -19.42 -15.87 8.18
CA SER A 306 -18.70 -16.74 9.11
C SER A 306 -19.59 -17.90 9.54
N ALA A 307 -19.08 -19.13 9.52
CA ALA A 307 -19.79 -20.27 10.12
C ALA A 307 -19.94 -20.13 11.66
N GLY A 308 -19.19 -19.20 12.27
CA GLY A 308 -19.27 -18.87 13.70
C GLY A 308 -20.34 -17.84 14.05
N THR A 309 -21.07 -17.29 13.08
CA THR A 309 -22.15 -16.32 13.35
C THR A 309 -23.25 -16.94 14.21
N ARG A 310 -23.82 -16.15 15.11
CA ARG A 310 -24.99 -16.53 15.92
C ARG A 310 -26.31 -16.16 15.25
N TYR A 311 -26.26 -15.40 14.15
CA TYR A 311 -27.40 -14.78 13.49
C TYR A 311 -27.35 -15.04 11.97
N PRO A 312 -27.39 -16.31 11.52
CA PRO A 312 -27.16 -16.65 10.11
C PRO A 312 -28.21 -16.09 9.14
N GLU A 313 -29.47 -15.96 9.59
CA GLU A 313 -30.55 -15.38 8.76
C GLU A 313 -30.37 -13.87 8.62
N GLU A 314 -30.06 -13.18 9.72
CA GLU A 314 -29.85 -11.73 9.73
C GLU A 314 -28.57 -11.32 9.00
N ALA A 315 -27.48 -12.08 9.17
CA ALA A 315 -26.24 -11.89 8.41
C ALA A 315 -26.47 -12.09 6.91
N PHE A 316 -27.34 -13.05 6.53
CA PHE A 316 -27.70 -13.26 5.13
C PHE A 316 -28.53 -12.11 4.54
N GLU A 317 -29.49 -11.55 5.31
CA GLU A 317 -30.22 -10.36 4.85
C GLU A 317 -29.28 -9.15 4.66
N LEU A 318 -28.24 -9.01 5.49
CA LEU A 318 -27.20 -8.00 5.27
C LEU A 318 -26.39 -8.27 3.99
N ALA A 319 -25.87 -9.49 3.79
CA ALA A 319 -25.14 -9.84 2.57
C ALA A 319 -25.97 -9.64 1.29
N LYS A 320 -27.27 -9.98 1.35
CA LYS A 320 -28.24 -9.75 0.26
C LYS A 320 -28.45 -8.27 -0.01
N PHE A 321 -28.59 -7.44 1.02
CA PHE A 321 -28.69 -5.99 0.86
C PHE A 321 -27.46 -5.44 0.11
N LEU A 322 -26.26 -5.87 0.50
CA LEU A 322 -25.00 -5.47 -0.12
C LEU A 322 -24.95 -5.84 -1.62
N THR A 323 -25.37 -7.06 -1.98
CA THR A 323 -25.52 -7.49 -3.39
C THR A 323 -26.52 -6.66 -4.19
N GLN A 324 -27.60 -6.20 -3.56
CA GLN A 324 -28.63 -5.40 -4.23
C GLN A 324 -28.26 -3.92 -4.37
N SER A 325 -27.25 -3.44 -3.64
CA SER A 325 -26.85 -2.04 -3.57
C SER A 325 -25.34 -1.88 -3.79
N PRO A 326 -24.76 -2.26 -4.95
CA PRO A 326 -23.31 -2.40 -5.14
C PRO A 326 -22.52 -1.07 -5.07
N GLY A 327 -23.17 0.07 -4.87
CA GLY A 327 -22.61 1.43 -5.00
C GLY A 327 -21.32 1.71 -4.22
N ASN A 328 -21.07 1.02 -3.11
CA ASN A 328 -19.88 1.19 -2.27
C ASN A 328 -18.99 -0.07 -2.16
N ALA A 329 -19.21 -1.07 -3.02
CA ALA A 329 -18.33 -2.24 -3.07
C ALA A 329 -17.04 -1.92 -3.83
N SER A 330 -15.91 -2.47 -3.38
CA SER A 330 -14.61 -2.33 -4.03
C SER A 330 -14.69 -2.81 -5.48
N GLY A 331 -14.24 -1.97 -6.42
CA GLY A 331 -14.18 -2.30 -7.84
C GLY A 331 -13.36 -1.26 -8.62
N SER A 332 -12.68 -1.73 -9.66
CA SER A 332 -11.80 -0.93 -10.51
C SER A 332 -12.58 -0.33 -11.68
N PHE A 333 -11.92 0.54 -12.46
CA PHE A 333 -12.44 0.95 -13.76
C PHE A 333 -12.79 -0.27 -14.62
N GLY A 334 -14.00 -0.30 -15.19
CA GLY A 334 -14.48 -1.47 -15.94
C GLY A 334 -15.32 -2.47 -15.16
N ALA A 335 -15.52 -2.27 -13.86
CA ALA A 335 -16.34 -3.14 -13.02
C ALA A 335 -17.85 -3.04 -13.34
N PHE A 336 -18.57 -4.15 -13.15
CA PHE A 336 -20.02 -4.23 -13.28
C PHE A 336 -20.65 -4.76 -11.98
N PRO A 337 -21.90 -4.35 -11.67
CA PRO A 337 -22.69 -5.05 -10.67
C PRO A 337 -22.81 -6.54 -11.00
N ALA A 338 -22.58 -7.42 -10.03
CA ALA A 338 -22.81 -8.84 -10.20
C ALA A 338 -24.29 -9.15 -10.53
N LEU A 339 -25.20 -8.40 -9.89
CA LEU A 339 -26.64 -8.43 -10.14
C LEU A 339 -27.00 -7.48 -11.28
N ARG A 340 -27.45 -7.99 -12.43
CA ARG A 340 -27.62 -7.22 -13.68
C ARG A 340 -28.58 -6.02 -13.58
N GLN A 341 -29.53 -6.08 -12.67
CA GLN A 341 -30.56 -5.06 -12.47
C GLN A 341 -30.23 -4.08 -11.34
N ALA A 342 -29.11 -4.29 -10.65
CA ALA A 342 -28.66 -3.36 -9.62
C ALA A 342 -28.13 -2.08 -10.28
N GLU A 343 -28.56 -0.94 -9.76
CA GLU A 343 -28.00 0.35 -10.13
C GLU A 343 -26.84 0.67 -9.20
N ILE A 344 -25.74 1.18 -9.77
CA ILE A 344 -24.67 1.79 -9.00
C ILE A 344 -25.19 3.18 -8.59
N VAL A 345 -25.69 3.30 -7.37
CA VAL A 345 -26.06 4.59 -6.79
C VAL A 345 -24.81 5.17 -6.14
N ALA A 346 -24.27 6.23 -6.75
CA ALA A 346 -23.13 6.97 -6.22
C ALA A 346 -23.51 7.63 -4.88
N THR A 347 -23.03 7.10 -3.77
CA THR A 347 -23.10 7.74 -2.45
C THR A 347 -21.67 8.07 -2.02
N GLY A 348 -21.23 9.30 -2.28
CA GLY A 348 -19.86 9.79 -2.01
C GLY A 348 -18.97 9.91 -3.25
N ASN A 349 -17.70 10.29 -3.06
CA ASN A 349 -16.72 10.51 -4.13
C ASN A 349 -16.16 9.22 -4.77
N PHE A 350 -16.52 8.05 -4.22
CA PHE A 350 -15.97 6.73 -4.62
C PHE A 350 -16.94 5.92 -5.45
N SER A 351 -17.30 6.46 -6.60
CA SER A 351 -18.04 5.69 -7.60
C SER A 351 -17.07 4.85 -8.43
N ILE A 352 -17.43 3.60 -8.73
CA ILE A 352 -16.83 2.89 -9.88
C ILE A 352 -16.87 3.86 -11.06
N PRO A 353 -15.71 4.29 -11.62
CA PRO A 353 -15.73 5.31 -12.63
C PRO A 353 -16.49 4.75 -13.83
N PRO A 354 -17.49 5.49 -14.35
CA PRO A 354 -18.38 4.92 -15.33
C PRO A 354 -17.61 4.63 -16.61
N VAL A 355 -17.76 3.42 -17.15
CA VAL A 355 -17.19 3.01 -18.45
C VAL A 355 -17.78 3.79 -19.64
N ASN A 356 -18.72 4.71 -19.39
CA ASN A 356 -19.36 5.53 -20.41
C ASN A 356 -18.40 6.52 -21.08
N SER A 357 -17.22 6.75 -20.49
CA SER A 357 -16.13 7.52 -21.09
C SER A 357 -15.42 6.77 -22.22
N LEU A 358 -15.54 5.44 -22.29
CA LEU A 358 -14.95 4.64 -23.36
C LEU A 358 -15.77 4.71 -24.66
N PRO A 359 -15.15 4.51 -25.84
CA PRO A 359 -15.86 4.23 -27.08
C PRO A 359 -16.90 3.10 -26.91
N GLN A 360 -18.06 3.21 -27.58
CA GLN A 360 -19.15 2.24 -27.48
C GLN A 360 -18.69 0.79 -27.78
N GLU A 361 -17.77 0.62 -28.73
CA GLU A 361 -17.20 -0.68 -29.08
C GLU A 361 -16.48 -1.34 -27.90
N GLN A 362 -15.70 -0.56 -27.13
CA GLN A 362 -15.02 -1.07 -25.94
C GLN A 362 -16.01 -1.37 -24.82
N GLN A 363 -17.05 -0.55 -24.64
CA GLN A 363 -18.12 -0.84 -23.67
C GLN A 363 -18.85 -2.15 -24.01
N ASP A 364 -19.19 -2.34 -25.29
CA ASP A 364 -19.85 -3.56 -25.78
C ASP A 364 -18.95 -4.78 -25.60
N PHE A 365 -17.64 -4.63 -25.82
CA PHE A 365 -16.64 -5.67 -25.58
C PHE A 365 -16.56 -6.05 -24.09
N LEU A 366 -16.41 -5.08 -23.18
CA LEU A 366 -16.31 -5.36 -21.74
C LEU A 366 -17.56 -6.10 -21.23
N LYS A 367 -18.74 -5.70 -21.70
CA LYS A 367 -19.99 -6.39 -21.39
C LYS A 367 -20.00 -7.83 -21.93
N MET A 368 -19.52 -8.05 -23.15
CA MET A 368 -19.38 -9.38 -23.73
C MET A 368 -18.36 -10.23 -22.96
N ALA A 369 -17.25 -9.65 -22.55
CA ALA A 369 -16.21 -10.33 -21.79
C ALA A 369 -16.76 -10.85 -20.46
N VAL A 370 -17.43 -10.00 -19.67
CA VAL A 370 -18.06 -10.39 -18.39
C VAL A 370 -19.17 -11.45 -18.58
N GLU A 371 -19.93 -11.38 -19.68
CA GLU A 371 -20.98 -12.35 -19.99
C GLU A 371 -20.43 -13.78 -20.18
N ASN A 372 -19.22 -13.88 -20.74
CA ASN A 372 -18.59 -15.14 -21.12
C ASN A 372 -17.34 -15.46 -20.30
N ALA A 373 -17.09 -14.70 -19.22
CA ALA A 373 -15.87 -14.84 -18.43
C ALA A 373 -15.84 -16.15 -17.63
N VAL A 374 -14.62 -16.57 -17.30
CA VAL A 374 -14.33 -17.59 -16.30
C VAL A 374 -13.87 -16.92 -15.02
N ALA A 375 -14.27 -17.47 -13.86
CA ALA A 375 -13.95 -16.91 -12.56
C ALA A 375 -13.95 -17.99 -11.48
N GLY A 376 -13.17 -17.78 -10.42
CA GLY A 376 -13.17 -18.55 -9.17
C GLY A 376 -13.28 -20.07 -9.36
N TYR A 377 -14.52 -20.59 -9.37
CA TYR A 377 -14.84 -21.99 -9.65
C TYR A 377 -14.16 -22.61 -10.87
N ASP A 378 -14.07 -21.88 -11.98
CA ASP A 378 -13.46 -22.39 -13.22
C ASP A 378 -11.94 -22.53 -13.11
N LEU A 379 -11.34 -21.71 -12.24
CA LEU A 379 -9.90 -21.56 -12.06
C LEU A 379 -9.39 -22.24 -10.78
N ARG A 380 -10.16 -23.19 -10.22
CA ARG A 380 -9.75 -23.95 -9.04
C ARG A 380 -8.48 -24.75 -9.32
N TYR A 381 -7.61 -24.79 -8.32
CA TYR A 381 -6.33 -25.50 -8.28
C TYR A 381 -5.22 -24.98 -9.22
N PHE A 382 -5.42 -23.86 -9.92
CA PHE A 382 -4.35 -23.26 -10.73
C PHE A 382 -3.19 -22.71 -9.88
N ASP A 383 -3.42 -22.41 -8.61
CA ASP A 383 -2.38 -22.13 -7.62
C ASP A 383 -1.42 -23.33 -7.42
N TYR A 384 -1.95 -24.56 -7.44
CA TYR A 384 -1.12 -25.77 -7.42
C TYR A 384 -0.36 -26.00 -8.74
N ILE A 385 -0.87 -25.50 -9.87
CA ILE A 385 -0.12 -25.52 -11.14
C ILE A 385 1.06 -24.55 -11.10
N ASN A 386 0.85 -23.34 -10.60
CA ASN A 386 1.95 -22.38 -10.40
C ASN A 386 3.00 -22.93 -9.41
N TYR A 387 2.57 -23.64 -8.36
CA TYR A 387 3.47 -24.41 -7.49
C TYR A 387 4.25 -25.48 -8.26
N ALA A 388 3.59 -26.28 -9.11
CA ALA A 388 4.26 -27.30 -9.93
C ALA A 388 5.32 -26.71 -10.86
N ILE A 389 5.05 -25.56 -11.50
CA ILE A 389 6.03 -24.86 -12.35
C ILE A 389 7.25 -24.43 -11.53
N ASN A 390 7.02 -23.83 -10.35
CA ASN A 390 8.10 -23.39 -9.48
C ASN A 390 8.98 -24.57 -9.04
N GLN A 391 8.37 -25.72 -8.72
CA GLN A 391 9.06 -26.94 -8.35
C GLN A 391 9.86 -27.54 -9.52
N ALA A 392 9.28 -27.59 -10.72
CA ALA A 392 9.98 -28.03 -11.92
C ALA A 392 11.26 -27.22 -12.17
N ILE A 393 11.18 -25.89 -12.02
CA ILE A 393 12.32 -24.99 -12.22
C ILE A 393 13.35 -25.11 -11.09
N SER A 394 12.91 -24.99 -9.83
CA SER A 394 13.81 -24.92 -8.67
C SER A 394 14.45 -26.25 -8.29
N GLU A 395 13.78 -27.38 -8.56
CA GLU A 395 14.26 -28.72 -8.20
C GLU A 395 14.75 -29.54 -9.41
N ASP A 396 14.80 -28.95 -10.60
CA ASP A 396 15.16 -29.61 -11.88
C ASP A 396 14.33 -30.88 -12.12
N LEU A 397 13.03 -30.82 -11.79
CA LEU A 397 12.07 -31.91 -11.99
C LEU A 397 11.43 -31.82 -13.37
N ASP A 398 11.15 -32.97 -13.98
CA ASP A 398 10.28 -32.99 -15.16
C ASP A 398 8.86 -32.53 -14.80
N VAL A 399 8.22 -31.83 -15.73
CA VAL A 399 6.92 -31.18 -15.52
C VAL A 399 5.83 -32.20 -15.18
N GLU A 400 5.85 -33.39 -15.80
CA GLU A 400 4.88 -34.47 -15.48
C GLU A 400 4.99 -34.90 -14.02
N THR A 401 6.21 -35.10 -13.51
CA THR A 401 6.46 -35.42 -12.11
C THR A 401 6.04 -34.29 -11.18
N ALA A 402 6.34 -33.04 -11.51
CA ALA A 402 5.94 -31.89 -10.71
C ALA A 402 4.41 -31.74 -10.64
N LEU A 403 3.71 -31.95 -11.76
CA LEU A 403 2.24 -31.99 -11.82
C LEU A 403 1.66 -33.11 -10.96
N GLN A 404 2.22 -34.32 -11.02
CA GLN A 404 1.77 -35.43 -10.19
C GLN A 404 1.91 -35.11 -8.70
N GLN A 405 3.05 -34.55 -8.27
CA GLN A 405 3.26 -34.18 -6.88
C GLN A 405 2.30 -33.07 -6.42
N ALA A 406 2.04 -32.07 -7.27
CA ALA A 406 1.07 -31.02 -6.98
C ALA A 406 -0.35 -31.57 -6.86
N GLU A 407 -0.75 -32.53 -7.70
CA GLU A 407 -2.05 -33.21 -7.64
C GLU A 407 -2.21 -33.99 -6.33
N GLU A 408 -1.18 -34.77 -5.96
CA GLU A 408 -1.14 -35.53 -4.71
C GLU A 408 -1.24 -34.60 -3.50
N LYS A 409 -0.54 -33.46 -3.51
CA LYS A 409 -0.60 -32.44 -2.45
C LYS A 409 -1.99 -31.81 -2.37
N ALA A 410 -2.58 -31.39 -3.49
CA ALA A 410 -3.93 -30.83 -3.54
C ALA A 410 -4.97 -31.82 -2.98
N LEU A 411 -4.89 -33.09 -3.41
CA LEU A 411 -5.79 -34.13 -2.92
C LEU A 411 -5.60 -34.42 -1.43
N ALA A 412 -4.37 -34.43 -0.93
CA ALA A 412 -4.08 -34.59 0.49
C ALA A 412 -4.68 -33.45 1.31
N ASN A 413 -4.43 -32.20 0.92
CA ASN A 413 -4.94 -31.00 1.58
C ASN A 413 -6.48 -31.01 1.66
N LEU A 414 -7.15 -31.35 0.55
CA LEU A 414 -8.61 -31.46 0.49
C LEU A 414 -9.20 -32.53 1.42
N ASN A 415 -8.53 -33.67 1.53
CA ASN A 415 -8.98 -34.76 2.40
C ASN A 415 -8.76 -34.43 3.88
N GLU A 416 -7.63 -33.81 4.20
CA GLU A 416 -7.29 -33.42 5.57
C GLU A 416 -8.21 -32.28 6.06
N ALA A 417 -8.46 -31.27 5.21
CA ALA A 417 -9.34 -30.14 5.53
C ALA A 417 -10.75 -30.56 5.95
N ALA A 418 -11.32 -31.61 5.34
CA ALA A 418 -12.64 -32.13 5.70
C ALA A 418 -12.71 -32.75 7.12
N SER A 419 -11.55 -33.13 7.67
CA SER A 419 -11.39 -33.67 9.02
C SER A 419 -10.74 -32.70 10.00
N TRP A 420 -10.36 -31.51 9.51
CA TRP A 420 -9.68 -30.51 10.32
C TRP A 420 -10.54 -30.08 11.50
N THR A 421 -9.88 -29.92 12.64
CA THR A 421 -10.50 -29.45 13.88
C THR A 421 -9.63 -28.36 14.44
N ALA A 422 -10.16 -27.14 14.47
CA ALA A 422 -9.48 -25.99 15.03
C ALA A 422 -9.04 -26.20 16.48
N ALA A 423 -7.91 -25.60 16.85
CA ALA A 423 -7.45 -25.54 18.24
C ALA A 423 -8.42 -24.73 19.14
N GLN A 424 -9.10 -23.73 18.57
CA GLN A 424 -10.11 -22.91 19.22
C GLN A 424 -11.44 -22.97 18.44
N PRO A 425 -12.60 -22.93 19.11
CA PRO A 425 -13.87 -22.87 18.39
C PRO A 425 -13.97 -21.58 17.57
N LEU A 426 -14.42 -21.68 16.31
CA LEU A 426 -14.76 -20.51 15.50
C LEU A 426 -15.93 -19.77 16.17
N VAL A 427 -15.67 -18.56 16.64
CA VAL A 427 -16.66 -17.70 17.30
C VAL A 427 -16.43 -16.28 16.81
N VAL A 428 -17.46 -15.68 16.23
CA VAL A 428 -17.47 -14.23 15.99
C VAL A 428 -17.68 -13.55 17.34
N ALA A 429 -16.71 -12.76 17.78
CA ALA A 429 -16.83 -12.03 19.03
C ALA A 429 -18.06 -11.10 18.97
N THR A 430 -18.84 -11.05 20.05
CA THR A 430 -19.84 -9.99 20.20
C THR A 430 -19.13 -8.64 20.10
N PRO A 431 -19.46 -7.79 19.12
CA PRO A 431 -18.85 -6.47 19.05
C PRO A 431 -19.12 -5.75 20.37
N VAL A 432 -18.10 -5.06 20.87
CA VAL A 432 -18.34 -3.96 21.80
C VAL A 432 -19.18 -2.96 21.00
N PRO A 433 -20.42 -2.67 21.39
CA PRO A 433 -21.21 -1.67 20.70
C PRO A 433 -20.38 -0.40 20.59
N THR A 434 -20.32 0.23 19.42
CA THR A 434 -19.91 1.63 19.36
C THR A 434 -20.76 2.36 20.40
N PRO A 435 -20.15 3.05 21.39
CA PRO A 435 -20.91 3.67 22.47
C PRO A 435 -22.07 4.47 21.90
N SER A 436 -23.27 4.22 22.44
CA SER A 436 -24.39 5.15 22.27
C SER A 436 -23.95 6.46 22.89
N PHE A 437 -23.47 7.40 22.07
CA PHE A 437 -23.00 8.70 22.50
C PHE A 437 -24.04 9.39 23.38
N ASP A 438 -23.76 9.52 24.68
CA ASP A 438 -24.42 10.54 25.47
C ASP A 438 -24.01 11.90 24.87
N SER A 439 -24.94 12.84 24.78
CA SER A 439 -24.82 14.07 23.97
C SER A 439 -23.81 15.11 24.51
N GLY A 440 -22.73 14.69 25.20
CA GLY A 440 -21.77 15.56 25.87
C GLY A 440 -20.29 15.14 25.82
N GLU A 441 -19.94 13.99 25.25
CA GLU A 441 -18.54 13.57 25.03
C GLU A 441 -18.02 14.07 23.67
N ILE A 442 -16.73 14.40 23.58
CA ILE A 442 -16.09 14.86 22.34
C ILE A 442 -15.85 13.67 21.41
N VAL A 443 -16.24 13.82 20.14
CA VAL A 443 -15.77 12.98 19.03
C VAL A 443 -14.65 13.76 18.34
N LEU A 444 -13.41 13.37 18.61
CA LEU A 444 -12.23 14.06 18.10
C LEU A 444 -11.87 13.53 16.71
N LYS A 445 -11.93 14.38 15.70
CA LYS A 445 -11.53 14.02 14.33
C LYS A 445 -10.04 14.25 14.13
N PHE A 446 -9.31 13.16 13.91
CA PHE A 446 -7.87 13.15 13.72
C PHE A 446 -7.50 12.68 12.31
N GLY A 447 -6.86 13.54 11.53
CA GLY A 447 -6.39 13.20 10.19
C GLY A 447 -4.97 12.60 10.22
N MET A 448 -4.71 11.59 9.39
CA MET A 448 -3.35 11.16 9.03
C MET A 448 -3.08 11.31 7.53
N ASN A 449 -2.01 12.01 7.16
CA ASN A 449 -1.55 12.12 5.77
C ASN A 449 -0.71 10.88 5.38
N GLY A 450 -1.34 9.92 4.70
CA GLY A 450 -0.69 8.72 4.15
C GLY A 450 -1.69 7.60 3.84
N PHE A 451 -1.47 6.86 2.75
CA PHE A 451 -2.37 5.78 2.29
C PHE A 451 -2.32 4.50 3.15
N ASN A 452 -1.23 4.30 3.90
CA ASN A 452 -1.00 3.13 4.76
C ASN A 452 -0.46 3.57 6.12
N VAL A 453 -1.21 3.32 7.18
CA VAL A 453 -0.77 3.57 8.56
C VAL A 453 -0.08 2.30 9.09
N PRO A 454 1.26 2.30 9.32
CA PRO A 454 1.91 1.15 9.93
C PRO A 454 1.32 0.88 11.33
N ASN A 455 1.28 -0.39 11.73
CA ASN A 455 0.76 -0.80 13.05
C ASN A 455 -0.68 -0.32 13.34
N GLN A 456 -1.56 -0.37 12.34
CA GLN A 456 -2.96 0.08 12.44
C GLN A 456 -3.71 -0.49 13.66
N THR A 457 -3.43 -1.73 14.06
CA THR A 457 -4.00 -2.35 15.27
C THR A 457 -3.62 -1.58 16.54
N ASP A 458 -2.37 -1.10 16.63
CA ASP A 458 -1.92 -0.30 17.75
C ASP A 458 -2.53 1.10 17.74
N TRP A 459 -2.71 1.72 16.57
CA TRP A 459 -3.44 2.98 16.45
C TRP A 459 -4.87 2.89 16.98
N VAL A 460 -5.64 1.88 16.54
CA VAL A 460 -7.02 1.68 17.01
C VAL A 460 -7.06 1.37 18.50
N ARG A 461 -6.13 0.53 18.99
CA ARG A 461 -6.03 0.19 20.42
C ARG A 461 -5.71 1.43 21.26
N LEU A 462 -4.68 2.19 20.89
CA LEU A 462 -4.20 3.35 21.63
C LEU A 462 -5.17 4.54 21.56
N ALA A 463 -5.88 4.73 20.45
CA ALA A 463 -6.98 5.69 20.35
C ALA A 463 -8.12 5.36 21.33
N ARG A 464 -8.47 4.06 21.46
CA ARG A 464 -9.46 3.61 22.45
C ARG A 464 -8.96 3.81 23.87
N GLU A 465 -7.73 3.39 24.17
CA GLU A 465 -7.12 3.55 25.49
C GLU A 465 -7.06 5.04 25.89
N PHE A 466 -6.73 5.93 24.95
CA PHE A 466 -6.78 7.36 25.18
C PHE A 466 -8.19 7.82 25.54
N ALA A 467 -9.20 7.48 24.74
CA ALA A 467 -10.59 7.87 24.99
C ALA A 467 -11.15 7.29 26.31
N GLU A 468 -10.74 6.09 26.72
CA GLU A 468 -11.12 5.49 28.01
C GLU A 468 -10.51 6.22 29.22
N ASN A 469 -9.39 6.94 29.02
CA ASN A 469 -8.64 7.61 30.08
C ASN A 469 -8.68 9.14 30.01
N ASP A 470 -9.20 9.73 28.93
CA ASP A 470 -9.38 11.19 28.79
C ASP A 470 -10.68 11.64 29.47
N PRO A 471 -10.69 12.79 30.17
CA PRO A 471 -11.89 13.28 30.87
C PRO A 471 -12.98 13.84 29.95
N GLU A 472 -12.69 14.10 28.67
CA GLU A 472 -13.62 14.81 27.75
C GLU A 472 -13.80 14.08 26.40
N VAL A 473 -12.77 13.39 25.90
CA VAL A 473 -12.81 12.68 24.62
C VAL A 473 -13.41 11.29 24.79
N GLY A 474 -14.56 11.04 24.15
CA GLY A 474 -15.21 9.72 24.17
C GLY A 474 -14.81 8.83 22.99
N VAL A 475 -14.43 9.43 21.85
CA VAL A 475 -13.99 8.71 20.64
C VAL A 475 -12.98 9.54 19.86
N ILE A 476 -11.99 8.88 19.26
CA ILE A 476 -11.14 9.45 18.20
C ILE A 476 -11.56 8.82 16.87
N GLU A 477 -12.01 9.64 15.92
CA GLU A 477 -12.28 9.24 14.54
C GLU A 477 -11.03 9.53 13.70
N MET A 478 -10.35 8.49 13.25
CA MET A 478 -9.18 8.60 12.36
C MET A 478 -9.62 8.72 10.90
N THR A 479 -9.02 9.64 10.14
CA THR A 479 -9.33 9.86 8.72
C THR A 479 -8.06 9.99 7.87
N SER A 480 -8.12 9.70 6.57
CA SER A 480 -7.01 9.87 5.61
C SER A 480 -7.47 10.70 4.40
N PRO A 481 -6.55 11.45 3.74
CA PRO A 481 -6.88 12.19 2.54
C PRO A 481 -6.95 11.24 1.34
N ASP A 482 -8.14 11.02 0.80
CA ASP A 482 -8.31 10.12 -0.35
C ASP A 482 -8.22 10.85 -1.70
N ILE A 483 -8.98 11.95 -1.90
CA ILE A 483 -8.88 12.94 -2.99
C ILE A 483 -9.38 14.30 -2.46
N GLY A 484 -8.61 15.38 -2.63
CA GLY A 484 -8.95 16.72 -2.15
C GLY A 484 -8.40 17.00 -0.75
N TYR A 485 -7.08 17.19 -0.67
CA TYR A 485 -6.35 17.43 0.57
C TYR A 485 -6.90 18.61 1.38
N GLU A 486 -7.39 19.64 0.70
CA GLU A 486 -8.00 20.82 1.33
C GLU A 486 -9.29 20.48 2.09
N ILE A 487 -10.19 19.69 1.48
CA ILE A 487 -11.44 19.27 2.11
C ILE A 487 -11.15 18.40 3.33
N TRP A 488 -10.19 17.48 3.20
CA TRP A 488 -9.80 16.62 4.31
C TRP A 488 -9.21 17.43 5.48
N GLN A 489 -8.37 18.43 5.22
CA GLN A 489 -7.86 19.32 6.27
C GLN A 489 -9.00 20.08 6.97
N GLU A 490 -9.99 20.59 6.22
CA GLU A 490 -11.14 21.30 6.77
C GLU A 490 -12.04 20.41 7.66
N GLU A 491 -12.11 19.11 7.38
CA GLU A 491 -12.95 18.17 8.15
C GLU A 491 -12.34 17.71 9.48
N ASN A 492 -11.03 17.91 9.69
CA ASN A 492 -10.29 17.42 10.86
C ASN A 492 -9.92 18.56 11.82
N GLU A 493 -9.97 18.29 13.13
CA GLU A 493 -9.59 19.29 14.14
C GLU A 493 -8.07 19.31 14.37
N CYS A 494 -7.44 18.14 14.25
CA CYS A 494 -5.99 17.97 14.28
C CYS A 494 -5.57 16.87 13.33
N PHE A 495 -4.33 16.92 12.88
CA PHE A 495 -3.82 15.96 11.90
C PHE A 495 -2.31 15.78 11.99
N TYR A 496 -1.84 14.62 11.57
CA TYR A 496 -0.43 14.32 11.36
C TYR A 496 -0.06 14.51 9.89
N LEU A 497 0.98 15.30 9.63
CA LEU A 497 1.62 15.40 8.33
C LEU A 497 3.05 14.84 8.45
N GLY A 498 3.43 13.96 7.54
CA GLY A 498 4.77 13.36 7.48
C GLY A 498 5.88 14.34 7.04
N TYR A 499 5.57 15.63 6.98
CA TYR A 499 6.47 16.69 6.55
C TYR A 499 6.25 17.99 7.34
N ASP A 500 7.21 18.91 7.25
CA ASP A 500 7.16 20.25 7.82
C ASP A 500 6.26 21.15 6.97
N ALA A 501 4.99 21.26 7.36
CA ALA A 501 3.98 22.03 6.62
C ALA A 501 3.99 23.53 6.96
N VAL A 502 5.00 24.01 7.69
CA VAL A 502 5.02 25.38 8.21
C VAL A 502 5.63 26.33 7.18
N SER A 503 4.79 26.91 6.33
CA SER A 503 5.15 27.99 5.39
C SER A 503 4.42 29.30 5.70
N PRO A 504 4.92 30.47 5.26
CA PRO A 504 4.20 31.74 5.41
C PRO A 504 2.77 31.69 4.84
N GLU A 505 2.53 30.88 3.82
CA GLU A 505 1.23 30.68 3.16
C GLU A 505 0.29 29.77 3.97
N ALA A 506 0.81 28.70 4.57
CA ALA A 506 0.02 27.69 5.29
C ALA A 506 -0.23 28.04 6.77
N VAL A 507 0.63 28.84 7.40
CA VAL A 507 0.50 29.29 8.80
C VAL A 507 -0.90 29.78 9.19
N PRO A 508 -1.65 30.54 8.37
CA PRO A 508 -3.01 30.96 8.70
C PRO A 508 -4.01 29.81 8.95
N GLU A 509 -3.72 28.60 8.47
CA GLU A 509 -4.56 27.40 8.62
C GLU A 509 -4.29 26.65 9.94
N TYR A 510 -3.16 26.94 10.61
CA TYR A 510 -2.73 26.24 11.82
C TYR A 510 -2.81 27.11 13.07
N LEU A 511 -3.34 26.53 14.14
CA LEU A 511 -3.34 27.14 15.46
C LEU A 511 -1.91 27.17 16.01
N SER A 512 -1.46 28.35 16.47
CA SER A 512 -0.21 28.43 17.24
C SER A 512 -0.31 27.61 18.53
N LEU A 513 0.66 26.72 18.73
CA LEU A 513 0.72 25.83 19.88
C LEU A 513 1.34 26.48 21.12
N ASP A 514 2.01 27.65 20.99
CA ASP A 514 2.71 28.30 22.11
C ASP A 514 1.84 28.43 23.38
N PRO A 515 0.55 28.84 23.33
CA PRO A 515 -0.28 28.91 24.54
C PRO A 515 -0.53 27.55 25.21
N LEU A 516 -0.59 26.47 24.42
CA LEU A 516 -0.81 25.10 24.90
C LEU A 516 0.50 24.54 25.48
N LEU A 517 1.62 24.79 24.79
CA LEU A 517 2.97 24.41 25.22
C LEU A 517 3.36 25.13 26.53
N ASP A 518 3.13 26.44 26.62
CA ASP A 518 3.40 27.24 27.82
C ASP A 518 2.56 26.81 29.04
N ALA A 519 1.36 26.26 28.78
CA ALA A 519 0.45 25.78 29.81
C ALA A 519 0.77 24.34 30.28
N ASP A 520 1.50 23.54 29.49
CA ASP A 520 1.86 22.17 29.85
C ASP A 520 3.17 22.14 30.66
N PRO A 521 3.12 21.88 31.98
CA PRO A 521 4.33 21.80 32.81
C PRO A 521 5.22 20.59 32.48
N ASN A 522 4.75 19.63 31.69
CA ASN A 522 5.51 18.46 31.27
C ASN A 522 6.18 18.63 29.90
N PHE A 523 5.92 19.73 29.19
CA PHE A 523 6.60 20.02 27.94
C PHE A 523 8.04 20.49 28.20
N ASP A 524 9.02 19.83 27.58
CA ASP A 524 10.42 20.25 27.60
C ASP A 524 10.90 20.50 26.16
N PRO A 525 11.15 21.76 25.76
CA PRO A 525 11.64 22.06 24.41
C PRO A 525 13.04 21.49 24.13
N ASN A 526 13.79 21.07 25.16
CA ASN A 526 15.10 20.43 24.99
C ASN A 526 15.03 18.91 24.83
N ASP A 527 13.82 18.33 24.92
CA ASP A 527 13.61 16.89 24.67
C ASP A 527 13.50 16.57 23.17
N PHE A 528 13.82 17.49 22.27
CA PHE A 528 13.74 17.27 20.82
C PHE A 528 15.12 17.21 20.18
N VAL A 529 15.23 16.45 19.08
CA VAL A 529 16.40 16.44 18.20
C VAL A 529 16.70 17.88 17.76
N PRO A 530 17.97 18.35 17.78
CA PRO A 530 18.31 19.70 17.35
C PRO A 530 17.76 20.04 15.96
N GLY A 531 17.00 21.14 15.84
CA GLY A 531 16.37 21.56 14.60
C GLY A 531 14.94 21.05 14.39
N ALA A 532 14.49 20.02 15.13
CA ALA A 532 13.17 19.42 14.92
C ALA A 532 12.02 20.36 15.34
N LEU A 533 12.15 21.05 16.47
CA LEU A 533 11.13 22.02 16.89
C LEU A 533 11.17 23.28 16.02
N GLU A 534 12.37 23.73 15.65
CA GLU A 534 12.59 24.90 14.80
C GLU A 534 12.00 24.72 13.40
N ALA A 535 12.03 23.51 12.84
CA ALA A 535 11.41 23.19 11.55
C ALA A 535 9.89 23.44 11.55
N LEU A 536 9.23 23.37 12.71
CA LEU A 536 7.79 23.58 12.86
C LEU A 536 7.44 24.98 13.38
N GLN A 537 8.37 25.93 13.24
CA GLN A 537 8.20 27.32 13.65
C GLN A 537 8.16 28.29 12.47
N SER A 538 7.32 29.32 12.58
CA SER A 538 7.32 30.47 11.67
C SER A 538 7.03 31.75 12.43
N GLY A 539 7.71 32.84 12.06
CA GLY A 539 7.55 34.12 12.76
C GLY A 539 7.90 34.09 14.25
N GLY A 540 8.65 33.08 14.72
CA GLY A 540 8.99 32.87 16.12
C GLY A 540 7.87 32.20 16.96
N GLN A 541 6.84 31.65 16.31
CA GLN A 541 5.78 30.87 16.95
C GLN A 541 5.82 29.42 16.49
N THR A 542 5.39 28.49 17.34
CA THR A 542 5.32 27.05 17.04
C THR A 542 3.93 26.69 16.51
N TYR A 543 3.86 25.99 15.37
CA TYR A 543 2.60 25.60 14.72
C TYR A 543 2.39 24.09 14.64
N GLY A 544 3.45 23.30 14.81
CA GLY A 544 3.37 21.84 14.84
C GLY A 544 4.08 21.26 16.06
N TYR A 545 3.59 20.11 16.52
CA TYR A 545 4.23 19.31 17.57
C TYR A 545 5.11 18.24 16.91
N PRO A 546 6.44 18.23 17.09
CA PRO A 546 7.32 17.30 16.39
C PRO A 546 7.06 15.85 16.81
N PHE A 547 6.82 14.97 15.83
CA PHE A 547 6.58 13.54 16.03
C PHE A 547 7.78 12.73 15.56
N THR A 548 8.21 12.97 14.32
CA THR A 548 9.23 12.18 13.63
C THR A 548 10.23 13.07 12.93
N VAL A 549 11.43 12.55 12.71
CA VAL A 549 12.45 13.17 11.86
C VAL A 549 12.82 12.17 10.79
N GLN A 550 12.79 12.59 9.53
CA GLN A 550 13.21 11.75 8.43
C GLN A 550 14.74 11.61 8.41
N VAL A 551 15.25 10.39 8.32
CA VAL A 551 16.69 10.13 8.21
C VAL A 551 17.01 9.09 7.14
N ALA A 552 18.11 9.30 6.43
CA ALA A 552 18.67 8.27 5.56
C ALA A 552 19.51 7.27 6.36
N ALA A 553 19.56 6.02 5.92
CA ALA A 553 20.49 5.04 6.46
C ALA A 553 21.02 4.14 5.34
N ILE A 554 22.07 3.39 5.62
CA ILE A 554 22.47 2.25 4.81
C ILE A 554 22.04 0.98 5.54
N ARG A 555 21.18 0.18 4.91
CA ARG A 555 20.93 -1.20 5.32
C ARG A 555 21.93 -2.14 4.67
N TYR A 556 22.34 -3.18 5.37
CA TYR A 556 23.23 -4.20 4.86
C TYR A 556 22.82 -5.61 5.29
N LEU A 557 23.24 -6.62 4.53
CA LEU A 557 23.03 -8.03 4.84
C LEU A 557 24.25 -8.57 5.62
N PRO A 558 24.16 -8.85 6.94
CA PRO A 558 25.31 -9.28 7.73
C PRO A 558 25.95 -10.58 7.24
N GLU A 559 25.13 -11.54 6.80
CA GLU A 559 25.60 -12.83 6.27
C GLU A 559 26.49 -12.66 5.04
N GLN A 560 26.13 -11.75 4.13
CA GLN A 560 26.92 -11.47 2.93
C GLN A 560 28.28 -10.85 3.27
N PHE A 561 28.36 -10.05 4.34
CA PHE A 561 29.62 -9.54 4.84
C PHE A 561 30.48 -10.65 5.48
N ASP A 562 29.84 -11.54 6.24
CA ASP A 562 30.50 -12.68 6.86
C ASP A 562 31.09 -13.64 5.82
N ASP A 563 30.32 -13.96 4.77
CA ASP A 563 30.73 -14.84 3.67
C ASP A 563 31.87 -14.25 2.83
N ALA A 564 31.83 -12.93 2.60
CA ALA A 564 32.90 -12.20 1.94
C ALA A 564 34.15 -12.00 2.84
N GLY A 565 34.06 -12.31 4.14
CA GLY A 565 35.12 -12.04 5.12
C GLY A 565 35.37 -10.54 5.35
N VAL A 566 34.37 -9.71 5.05
CA VAL A 566 34.41 -8.25 5.18
C VAL A 566 33.94 -7.85 6.58
N PRO A 567 34.68 -7.01 7.32
CA PRO A 567 34.19 -6.50 8.59
C PRO A 567 32.87 -5.77 8.43
N HIS A 568 31.92 -6.03 9.34
CA HIS A 568 30.63 -5.33 9.34
C HIS A 568 30.85 -3.81 9.47
N PRO A 569 30.06 -3.00 8.75
CA PRO A 569 30.17 -1.57 8.83
C PRO A 569 29.79 -1.07 10.23
N THR A 570 30.27 0.13 10.59
CA THR A 570 29.98 0.76 11.88
C THR A 570 29.30 2.10 11.66
N MET A 571 28.62 2.65 12.68
CA MET A 571 27.97 3.97 12.60
C MET A 571 28.93 5.12 12.21
N THR A 572 30.24 4.93 12.40
CA THR A 572 31.26 5.95 12.14
C THR A 572 32.31 5.50 11.13
N TRP A 573 32.00 4.51 10.29
CA TRP A 573 32.91 4.07 9.23
C TRP A 573 33.21 5.19 8.23
N THR A 574 34.41 5.11 7.67
CA THR A 574 34.99 6.11 6.77
C THR A 574 34.68 5.79 5.31
N ILE A 575 34.77 6.81 4.44
CA ILE A 575 34.65 6.61 3.00
C ILE A 575 35.66 5.58 2.44
N SER A 576 36.84 5.48 3.02
CA SER A 576 37.83 4.47 2.63
C SER A 576 37.39 3.05 3.00
N GLU A 577 36.85 2.85 4.20
CA GLU A 577 36.33 1.55 4.64
C GLU A 577 35.12 1.12 3.79
N PHE A 578 34.27 2.06 3.40
CA PHE A 578 33.16 1.81 2.47
C PHE A 578 33.65 1.34 1.10
N VAL A 579 34.59 2.06 0.47
CA VAL A 579 35.17 1.66 -0.83
C VAL A 579 35.85 0.30 -0.77
N ASP A 580 36.62 0.04 0.30
CA ASP A 580 37.27 -1.25 0.52
C ASP A 580 36.24 -2.38 0.67
N ALA A 581 35.09 -2.12 1.31
CA ALA A 581 34.00 -3.08 1.43
C ALA A 581 33.36 -3.37 0.06
N LEU A 582 33.06 -2.35 -0.75
CA LEU A 582 32.48 -2.54 -2.08
C LEU A 582 33.37 -3.43 -2.96
N HIS A 583 34.68 -3.16 -2.98
CA HIS A 583 35.63 -3.97 -3.75
C HIS A 583 35.73 -5.42 -3.29
N GLN A 584 35.57 -5.69 -2.00
CA GLN A 584 35.61 -7.06 -1.48
C GLN A 584 34.30 -7.81 -1.77
N LEU A 585 33.16 -7.14 -1.61
CA LEU A 585 31.83 -7.68 -1.94
C LEU A 585 31.71 -8.00 -3.44
N ASP A 586 32.32 -7.22 -4.31
CA ASP A 586 32.35 -7.48 -5.76
C ASP A 586 33.07 -8.78 -6.15
N GLN A 587 33.87 -9.38 -5.25
CA GLN A 587 34.61 -10.62 -5.53
C GLN A 587 33.83 -11.90 -5.17
N VAL A 588 32.58 -11.79 -4.71
CA VAL A 588 31.75 -12.94 -4.33
C VAL A 588 31.07 -13.52 -5.58
N GLU A 589 31.50 -14.70 -6.03
CA GLU A 589 31.05 -15.31 -7.30
C GLU A 589 29.59 -15.84 -7.27
N ASP A 590 28.99 -16.04 -6.10
CA ASP A 590 27.61 -16.53 -5.88
C ASP A 590 26.83 -15.61 -4.90
N ALA A 591 26.91 -14.29 -5.10
CA ALA A 591 26.25 -13.33 -4.23
C ALA A 591 24.72 -13.31 -4.40
N ASP A 592 23.98 -13.17 -3.29
CA ASP A 592 22.51 -12.95 -3.30
C ASP A 592 22.13 -11.50 -3.66
N TYR A 593 23.08 -10.74 -4.23
CA TYR A 593 22.92 -9.36 -4.67
C TYR A 593 23.57 -9.14 -6.03
N GLN A 594 23.04 -8.17 -6.78
CA GLN A 594 23.48 -7.86 -8.15
C GLN A 594 24.66 -6.88 -8.18
N VAL A 595 24.69 -5.94 -7.24
CA VAL A 595 25.78 -4.97 -7.10
C VAL A 595 26.11 -4.76 -5.62
N PRO A 596 27.35 -4.37 -5.26
CA PRO A 596 27.71 -4.13 -3.87
C PRO A 596 26.85 -3.03 -3.21
N PHE A 597 26.57 -1.92 -3.88
CA PHE A 597 25.78 -0.83 -3.30
C PHE A 597 24.71 -0.27 -4.25
N ILE A 598 23.52 -0.04 -3.71
CA ILE A 598 22.39 0.57 -4.43
C ILE A 598 21.94 1.86 -3.72
N PRO A 599 22.13 3.03 -4.33
CA PRO A 599 21.50 4.27 -3.89
C PRO A 599 20.01 4.24 -4.26
N ARG A 600 19.17 4.75 -3.36
CA ARG A 600 17.71 4.75 -3.43
C ARG A 600 17.08 6.06 -2.96
N GLN A 601 17.86 7.02 -2.48
CA GLN A 601 17.32 8.30 -2.02
C GLN A 601 16.86 9.15 -3.22
N PRO A 602 15.66 9.76 -3.14
CA PRO A 602 15.20 10.76 -4.10
C PRO A 602 16.19 11.93 -4.24
N GLY A 603 16.13 12.65 -5.36
CA GLY A 603 16.94 13.86 -5.57
C GLY A 603 18.46 13.65 -5.54
N HIS A 604 18.92 12.42 -5.74
CA HIS A 604 20.34 12.05 -5.82
C HIS A 604 21.13 12.42 -4.54
N ILE A 605 20.45 12.48 -3.39
CA ILE A 605 21.06 12.87 -2.11
C ILE A 605 22.18 11.91 -1.70
N ASP A 606 22.03 10.62 -2.00
CA ASP A 606 23.07 9.61 -1.78
C ASP A 606 24.39 9.99 -2.47
N TRP A 607 24.30 10.49 -3.70
CA TRP A 607 25.47 10.92 -4.47
C TRP A 607 26.10 12.17 -3.87
N LEU A 608 25.29 13.17 -3.48
CA LEU A 608 25.79 14.38 -2.82
C LEU A 608 26.47 14.05 -1.48
N MET A 609 25.91 13.13 -0.70
CA MET A 609 26.52 12.65 0.55
C MET A 609 27.83 11.90 0.31
N LEU A 610 27.91 11.03 -0.71
CA LEU A 610 29.15 10.37 -1.10
C LEU A 610 30.23 11.35 -1.58
N ILE A 611 29.85 12.31 -2.43
CA ILE A 611 30.76 13.36 -2.92
C ILE A 611 31.31 14.18 -1.75
N ALA A 612 30.46 14.52 -0.78
CA ALA A 612 30.89 15.20 0.44
C ALA A 612 31.80 14.32 1.33
N ALA A 613 31.56 13.01 1.40
CA ALA A 613 32.46 12.08 2.06
C ALA A 613 33.85 12.03 1.38
N PHE A 614 33.91 12.15 0.04
CA PHE A 614 35.16 12.33 -0.71
C PHE A 614 35.77 13.73 -0.60
N GLY A 615 35.07 14.69 0.00
CA GLY A 615 35.58 16.04 0.29
C GLY A 615 35.14 17.14 -0.68
N GLY A 616 34.15 16.88 -1.54
CA GLY A 616 33.53 17.88 -2.42
C GLY A 616 32.20 18.43 -1.88
N LEU A 617 31.92 19.70 -2.11
CA LEU A 617 30.61 20.32 -1.91
C LEU A 617 30.19 21.07 -3.18
N PRO A 618 29.75 20.35 -4.24
CA PRO A 618 29.24 20.98 -5.46
C PRO A 618 28.01 21.87 -5.20
N MET A 619 27.25 21.52 -4.16
CA MET A 619 26.13 22.31 -3.64
C MET A 619 26.27 22.40 -2.11
N ASP A 620 26.47 23.62 -1.60
CA ASP A 620 26.64 23.88 -0.16
C ASP A 620 25.35 24.43 0.44
N TYR A 621 24.60 23.57 1.13
CA TYR A 621 23.32 23.88 1.79
C TYR A 621 23.47 24.66 3.10
N ARG A 622 24.68 25.01 3.54
CA ARG A 622 24.88 25.87 4.70
C ARG A 622 24.65 27.35 4.40
N THR A 623 24.51 27.71 3.12
CA THR A 623 24.15 29.06 2.68
C THR A 623 22.72 29.09 2.19
N GLU A 624 22.05 30.23 2.34
CA GLU A 624 20.70 30.47 1.82
C GLU A 624 20.73 31.66 0.84
N PRO A 625 20.52 31.43 -0.48
CA PRO A 625 20.36 30.13 -1.15
C PRO A 625 21.66 29.29 -1.14
N PRO A 626 21.58 27.99 -1.44
CA PRO A 626 22.76 27.12 -1.52
C PRO A 626 23.81 27.62 -2.51
N THR A 627 25.09 27.51 -2.15
CA THR A 627 26.19 27.93 -3.03
C THR A 627 26.53 26.80 -3.99
N ILE A 628 26.51 27.07 -5.30
CA ILE A 628 26.77 26.08 -6.35
C ILE A 628 28.16 26.32 -6.95
N ASN A 629 28.98 25.28 -6.98
CA ASN A 629 30.32 25.33 -7.54
C ASN A 629 30.75 23.98 -8.11
N LEU A 630 30.20 23.60 -9.27
CA LEU A 630 30.48 22.32 -9.91
C LEU A 630 31.90 22.23 -10.48
N THR A 631 32.57 23.37 -10.70
CA THR A 631 33.87 23.45 -11.40
C THR A 631 35.08 23.62 -10.48
N ASP A 632 34.88 23.70 -9.16
CA ASP A 632 36.00 23.71 -8.22
C ASP A 632 36.82 22.42 -8.35
N PRO A 633 38.16 22.48 -8.42
CA PRO A 633 38.99 21.29 -8.55
C PRO A 633 38.73 20.22 -7.48
N ALA A 634 38.41 20.60 -6.24
CA ALA A 634 38.08 19.64 -5.19
C ALA A 634 36.72 18.97 -5.43
N ASN A 635 35.75 19.72 -5.96
CA ASN A 635 34.43 19.19 -6.29
C ASN A 635 34.50 18.25 -7.49
N VAL A 636 35.22 18.62 -8.55
CA VAL A 636 35.45 17.75 -9.71
C VAL A 636 36.14 16.44 -9.29
N ASP A 637 37.17 16.51 -8.43
CA ASP A 637 37.89 15.32 -7.96
C ASP A 637 37.02 14.40 -7.09
N ALA A 638 36.17 14.96 -6.23
CA ALA A 638 35.25 14.18 -5.41
C ALA A 638 34.10 13.57 -6.23
N ILE A 639 33.54 14.32 -7.19
CA ILE A 639 32.55 13.82 -8.16
C ILE A 639 33.13 12.64 -8.94
N ARG A 640 34.35 12.79 -9.47
CA ARG A 640 35.03 11.72 -10.19
C ARG A 640 35.16 10.46 -9.34
N GLN A 641 35.65 10.60 -8.11
CA GLN A 641 35.81 9.45 -7.21
C GLN A 641 34.49 8.73 -6.93
N ALA A 642 33.39 9.46 -6.74
CA ALA A 642 32.09 8.84 -6.54
C ALA A 642 31.57 8.14 -7.81
N LEU A 643 31.61 8.82 -8.97
CA LEU A 643 31.08 8.29 -10.23
C LEU A 643 31.94 7.16 -10.82
N ASP A 644 33.25 7.14 -10.57
CA ASP A 644 34.13 6.04 -10.98
C ASP A 644 33.75 4.71 -10.31
N LEU A 645 33.18 4.75 -9.09
CA LEU A 645 32.64 3.54 -8.45
C LEU A 645 31.47 2.96 -9.25
N ALA A 646 30.56 3.81 -9.76
CA ALA A 646 29.50 3.38 -10.67
C ALA A 646 30.04 2.85 -11.99
N ARG A 647 31.00 3.54 -12.62
CA ARG A 647 31.63 3.06 -13.87
C ARG A 647 32.34 1.72 -13.70
N SER A 648 32.82 1.43 -12.50
CA SER A 648 33.43 0.14 -12.17
C SER A 648 32.43 -0.97 -11.79
N GLY A 649 31.12 -0.68 -11.77
CA GLY A 649 30.07 -1.64 -11.43
C GLY A 649 29.83 -1.84 -9.92
N LEU A 650 30.53 -1.09 -9.06
CA LEU A 650 30.43 -1.23 -7.61
C LEU A 650 29.19 -0.55 -7.01
N ILE A 651 28.66 0.44 -7.70
CA ILE A 651 27.46 1.19 -7.32
C ILE A 651 26.47 1.13 -8.49
N SER A 652 25.21 0.76 -8.23
CA SER A 652 24.16 0.85 -9.25
C SER A 652 23.94 2.31 -9.66
N TYR A 653 23.86 2.53 -10.97
CA TYR A 653 23.69 3.84 -11.57
C TYR A 653 22.48 3.84 -12.51
N PRO A 654 21.31 4.33 -12.07
CA PRO A 654 20.22 4.67 -12.99
C PRO A 654 20.56 5.98 -13.72
N GLU A 655 20.02 6.17 -14.93
CA GLU A 655 20.01 7.48 -15.58
C GLU A 655 19.29 8.50 -14.67
N MET A 656 19.98 9.58 -14.29
CA MET A 656 19.53 10.48 -13.22
C MET A 656 18.91 11.79 -13.74
N GLY A 657 19.37 12.27 -14.89
CA GLY A 657 19.03 13.53 -15.53
C GLY A 657 17.77 13.51 -16.40
N THR A 658 16.84 12.59 -16.10
CA THR A 658 15.60 12.34 -16.85
C THR A 658 14.35 12.80 -16.08
N PHE A 659 13.26 13.07 -16.82
CA PHE A 659 11.93 13.31 -16.24
C PHE A 659 11.08 12.04 -16.10
N ARG A 660 11.62 10.88 -16.49
CA ARG A 660 10.95 9.58 -16.37
C ARG A 660 11.19 9.02 -14.98
N PHE A 661 10.14 8.83 -14.20
CA PHE A 661 10.24 8.25 -12.86
C PHE A 661 10.23 6.72 -12.97
N GLY A 662 11.39 6.08 -12.81
CA GLY A 662 11.52 4.62 -12.77
C GLY A 662 12.43 4.19 -11.63
N GLY A 663 11.99 3.21 -10.83
CA GLY A 663 12.82 2.55 -9.83
C GLY A 663 13.24 1.16 -10.33
N SER A 664 14.50 0.78 -10.15
CA SER A 664 14.92 -0.62 -10.29
C SER A 664 14.69 -1.34 -8.95
N PHE A 665 14.12 -2.55 -8.98
CA PHE A 665 14.04 -3.42 -7.81
C PHE A 665 15.31 -4.27 -7.66
N GLN A 666 16.47 -3.69 -7.95
CA GLN A 666 17.74 -4.38 -7.78
C GLN A 666 18.04 -4.62 -6.29
N MET A 667 18.69 -5.75 -5.99
CA MET A 667 19.13 -6.09 -4.63
C MET A 667 20.62 -5.86 -4.49
N GLY A 668 21.02 -5.06 -3.50
CA GLY A 668 22.42 -4.77 -3.18
C GLY A 668 22.84 -5.37 -1.84
N ALA A 669 24.13 -5.68 -1.67
CA ALA A 669 24.69 -6.03 -0.36
C ALA A 669 24.50 -4.91 0.66
N LEU A 670 24.59 -3.67 0.16
CA LEU A 670 24.29 -2.41 0.82
C LEU A 670 23.19 -1.70 0.03
N ASN A 671 22.19 -1.14 0.72
CA ASN A 671 21.19 -0.30 0.08
C ASN A 671 20.93 0.92 0.96
N THR A 672 20.68 2.07 0.33
CA THR A 672 20.17 3.20 1.10
C THR A 672 18.69 3.01 1.38
N ILE A 673 18.27 3.43 2.56
CA ILE A 673 16.87 3.42 2.98
C ILE A 673 16.52 4.76 3.57
N ASP A 674 15.24 5.09 3.47
CA ASP A 674 14.66 6.29 4.06
C ASP A 674 13.77 5.87 5.23
N LEU A 675 14.08 6.38 6.43
CA LEU A 675 13.27 6.21 7.63
C LEU A 675 12.31 7.39 7.79
N GLY A 676 11.52 7.63 6.74
CA GLY A 676 10.50 8.68 6.65
C GLY A 676 9.06 8.19 6.77
N GLY A 677 8.84 6.88 6.96
CA GLY A 677 7.50 6.30 7.18
C GLY A 677 6.72 5.96 5.89
N TYR A 678 7.24 6.33 4.72
CA TYR A 678 6.61 6.05 3.41
C TYR A 678 7.15 4.80 2.71
N GLN A 679 8.18 4.13 3.25
CA GLN A 679 8.78 2.96 2.61
C GLN A 679 8.10 1.65 3.03
N PHE A 680 7.77 0.82 2.03
CA PHE A 680 7.41 -0.58 2.19
C PHE A 680 8.63 -1.36 2.69
N VAL A 681 8.81 -1.43 4.01
CA VAL A 681 9.70 -2.43 4.60
C VAL A 681 8.88 -3.71 4.69
N ASP A 682 9.09 -4.59 3.71
CA ASP A 682 8.51 -5.93 3.72
C ASP A 682 8.94 -6.65 5.01
N ALA A 683 8.00 -6.83 5.93
CA ALA A 683 8.19 -7.45 7.23
C ALA A 683 8.57 -8.94 7.14
N GLN A 684 8.67 -9.51 5.92
CA GLN A 684 9.05 -10.89 5.63
C GLN A 684 10.51 -11.06 5.16
N THR A 685 11.38 -10.04 5.30
CA THR A 685 12.76 -10.08 4.77
C THR A 685 13.85 -10.30 5.85
N PRO A 686 15.08 -10.74 5.49
CA PRO A 686 16.14 -11.19 6.42
C PRO A 686 16.51 -10.21 7.55
N ASP A 687 17.21 -10.68 8.59
CA ASP A 687 17.78 -9.84 9.66
C ASP A 687 18.81 -8.84 9.09
N TYR A 688 18.35 -7.66 8.63
CA TYR A 688 19.22 -6.58 8.14
C TYR A 688 19.92 -5.84 9.29
N GLY A 689 21.16 -5.42 9.04
CA GLY A 689 21.84 -4.42 9.85
C GLY A 689 21.63 -3.01 9.31
N TYR A 690 21.72 -2.00 10.19
CA TYR A 690 21.66 -0.58 9.82
C TYR A 690 22.92 0.15 10.25
N VAL A 691 23.42 1.03 9.39
CA VAL A 691 24.52 1.95 9.67
C VAL A 691 24.27 3.31 9.03
N ASN A 692 25.01 4.32 9.47
CA ASN A 692 24.99 5.63 8.84
C ASN A 692 25.73 5.60 7.49
N PHE A 693 25.57 6.64 6.67
CA PHE A 693 26.41 6.89 5.51
C PHE A 693 27.90 7.00 5.89
N PRO A 694 28.82 6.57 5.01
CA PRO A 694 30.25 6.70 5.26
C PRO A 694 30.66 8.16 5.41
N GLN A 695 31.54 8.40 6.38
CA GLN A 695 31.95 9.76 6.75
C GLN A 695 33.29 10.14 6.10
N GLY A 696 33.38 11.40 5.65
CA GLY A 696 34.60 11.98 5.11
C GLY A 696 35.50 12.57 6.18
N THR A 697 36.78 12.79 5.84
CA THR A 697 37.71 13.50 6.73
C THR A 697 37.55 15.02 6.67
N ALA A 698 37.05 15.54 5.55
CA ALA A 698 36.81 16.97 5.35
C ALA A 698 35.41 17.38 5.83
N TYR A 699 34.41 16.57 5.49
CA TYR A 699 33.01 16.79 5.85
C TYR A 699 32.43 15.53 6.47
N LYS A 700 31.71 15.72 7.59
CA LYS A 700 30.71 14.76 8.02
C LYS A 700 29.41 15.04 7.29
N THR A 701 28.63 14.01 7.02
CA THR A 701 27.41 14.12 6.23
C THR A 701 26.26 13.43 6.94
N MET A 702 25.07 13.99 6.78
CA MET A 702 23.81 13.38 7.16
C MET A 702 22.70 13.85 6.23
N MET A 703 21.57 13.15 6.29
CA MET A 703 20.29 13.65 5.80
C MET A 703 19.30 13.64 6.96
N LEU A 704 19.07 14.79 7.58
CA LEU A 704 17.89 15.09 8.39
C LEU A 704 16.92 15.81 7.46
N GLY A 705 15.93 15.05 7.02
CA GLY A 705 14.92 15.47 6.07
C GLY A 705 13.77 16.24 6.73
N ASN A 706 12.56 15.95 6.26
CA ASN A 706 11.37 16.60 6.78
C ASN A 706 11.09 16.20 8.24
N VAL A 707 10.48 17.11 8.97
CA VAL A 707 10.00 16.84 10.33
C VAL A 707 8.51 16.55 10.26
N GLY A 708 8.13 15.30 10.52
CA GLY A 708 6.73 14.93 10.64
C GLY A 708 6.15 15.50 11.93
N GLY A 709 4.99 16.16 11.84
CA GLY A 709 4.41 16.92 12.93
C GLY A 709 2.90 16.71 13.08
N GLY A 710 2.44 16.87 14.32
CA GLY A 710 1.03 17.03 14.65
C GLY A 710 0.61 18.49 14.62
N TYR A 711 -0.43 18.81 13.86
CA TYR A 711 -0.97 20.17 13.69
C TYR A 711 -2.40 20.25 14.21
N ILE A 712 -2.81 21.44 14.63
CA ILE A 712 -4.19 21.73 15.06
C ILE A 712 -4.74 22.78 14.11
N SER A 713 -5.93 22.53 13.56
CA SER A 713 -6.62 23.49 12.69
C SER A 713 -6.86 24.80 13.45
N GLN A 714 -6.68 25.93 12.76
CA GLN A 714 -7.01 27.26 13.29
C GLN A 714 -8.51 27.38 13.67
N ASP A 715 -9.37 26.54 13.07
CA ASP A 715 -10.81 26.47 13.31
C ASP A 715 -11.22 25.32 14.25
N ALA A 716 -10.25 24.61 14.85
CA ALA A 716 -10.53 23.50 15.77
C ALA A 716 -11.45 23.94 16.92
N THR A 717 -12.49 23.14 17.18
CA THR A 717 -13.44 23.39 18.27
C THR A 717 -12.94 22.85 19.60
N HIS A 718 -12.04 21.87 19.58
CA HIS A 718 -11.45 21.22 20.76
C HIS A 718 -9.90 21.21 20.74
N PRO A 719 -9.23 22.38 20.69
CA PRO A 719 -7.77 22.45 20.58
C PRO A 719 -7.03 21.81 21.77
N ASP A 720 -7.58 21.89 22.99
CA ASP A 720 -7.00 21.22 24.17
C ASP A 720 -7.06 19.69 24.06
N ALA A 721 -8.14 19.13 23.50
CA ALA A 721 -8.28 17.69 23.28
C ALA A 721 -7.30 17.20 22.20
N CYS A 722 -7.19 17.97 21.11
CA CYS A 722 -6.18 17.73 20.08
C CYS A 722 -4.77 17.72 20.65
N TYR A 723 -4.38 18.75 21.42
CA TYR A 723 -3.05 18.81 22.01
C TYR A 723 -2.73 17.62 22.93
N ARG A 724 -3.68 17.19 23.77
CA ARG A 724 -3.51 16.00 24.61
C ARG A 724 -3.31 14.74 23.77
N TRP A 725 -4.07 14.59 22.68
CA TRP A 725 -3.93 13.47 21.75
C TRP A 725 -2.57 13.50 21.03
N LEU A 726 -2.13 14.66 20.53
CA LEU A 726 -0.82 14.79 19.88
C LEU A 726 0.33 14.41 20.83
N ARG A 727 0.28 14.86 22.09
CA ARG A 727 1.26 14.49 23.13
C ARG A 727 1.20 12.99 23.45
N TYR A 728 0.01 12.40 23.45
CA TYR A 728 -0.17 10.97 23.68
C TYR A 728 0.50 10.16 22.57
N ILE A 729 0.37 10.56 21.30
CA ILE A 729 1.06 9.89 20.18
C ILE A 729 2.58 9.91 20.36
N VAL A 730 3.18 11.07 20.69
CA VAL A 730 4.65 11.17 20.88
C VAL A 730 5.17 10.29 22.02
N ALA A 731 4.35 10.04 23.04
CA ALA A 731 4.69 9.12 24.13
C ALA A 731 4.62 7.64 23.74
N HIS A 732 4.07 7.31 22.56
CA HIS A 732 3.91 5.96 22.04
C HIS A 732 4.64 5.81 20.69
N PRO A 733 5.99 5.79 20.68
CA PRO A 733 6.78 5.71 19.46
C PRO A 733 6.54 4.42 18.63
N GLU A 734 5.87 3.41 19.20
CA GLU A 734 5.39 2.23 18.46
C GLU A 734 4.36 2.55 17.36
N LEU A 735 3.66 3.67 17.47
CA LEU A 735 2.67 4.13 16.48
C LEU A 735 3.32 4.60 15.18
N LEU A 736 4.59 5.02 15.23
CA LEU A 736 5.32 5.63 14.13
C LEU A 736 6.59 4.82 13.82
N ALA A 737 6.43 3.51 13.68
CA ALA A 737 7.53 2.59 13.36
C ALA A 737 8.20 2.95 12.01
N TYR A 738 9.47 2.58 11.86
CA TYR A 738 10.30 2.87 10.69
C TYR A 738 10.54 4.37 10.45
N THR A 739 10.46 5.16 11.52
CA THR A 739 10.86 6.57 11.55
C THR A 739 11.67 6.86 12.80
N MET A 740 12.56 7.85 12.73
CA MET A 740 13.26 8.34 13.91
C MET A 740 12.30 9.20 14.75
N PRO A 741 12.05 8.88 16.04
CA PRO A 741 11.25 9.75 16.89
C PRO A 741 11.91 11.12 17.03
N ALA A 742 11.13 12.20 16.97
CA ALA A 742 11.65 13.55 17.17
C ALA A 742 12.05 13.84 18.62
N SER A 743 11.52 13.07 19.58
CA SER A 743 11.84 13.21 21.00
C SER A 743 13.05 12.37 21.41
N LEU A 744 13.99 13.00 22.12
CA LEU A 744 15.17 12.36 22.71
C LEU A 744 14.78 11.33 23.77
N SER A 745 13.76 11.59 24.58
CA SER A 745 13.25 10.62 25.55
C SER A 745 12.61 9.41 24.88
N ALA A 746 11.94 9.59 23.74
CA ALA A 746 11.42 8.49 22.93
C ALA A 746 12.56 7.67 22.30
N ILE A 747 13.55 8.32 21.68
CA ILE A 747 14.74 7.65 21.09
C ILE A 747 15.44 6.77 22.14
N ASN A 748 15.67 7.31 23.34
CA ASN A 748 16.39 6.62 24.41
C ASN A 748 15.48 5.72 25.26
N GLY A 749 14.19 5.64 24.92
CA GLY A 749 13.19 4.86 25.64
C GLY A 749 13.26 3.36 25.29
N PRO A 750 12.85 2.47 26.21
CA PRO A 750 12.87 1.03 25.96
C PRO A 750 11.86 0.59 24.89
N VAL A 751 10.82 1.40 24.62
CA VAL A 751 9.79 1.07 23.62
C VAL A 751 10.39 1.09 22.21
N THR A 752 11.14 2.14 21.86
CA THR A 752 11.80 2.24 20.55
C THR A 752 12.77 1.09 20.30
N ALA A 753 13.56 0.70 21.30
CA ALA A 753 14.44 -0.47 21.18
C ALA A 753 13.64 -1.77 20.99
N ALA A 754 12.50 -1.92 21.68
CA ALA A 754 11.64 -3.10 21.57
C ALA A 754 10.90 -3.19 20.23
N THR A 755 10.57 -2.05 19.60
CA THR A 755 9.77 -2.01 18.37
C THR A 755 10.62 -1.87 17.10
N GLN A 756 11.72 -1.13 17.16
CA GLN A 756 12.57 -0.82 15.99
C GLN A 756 13.98 -1.44 16.09
N GLY A 757 14.34 -2.01 17.25
CA GLY A 757 15.62 -2.69 17.46
C GLY A 757 16.76 -1.78 17.92
N GLU A 758 17.79 -2.40 18.51
CA GLU A 758 18.96 -1.70 19.07
C GLU A 758 19.80 -0.99 17.98
N ALA A 759 19.85 -1.54 16.77
CA ALA A 759 20.57 -0.93 15.65
C ALA A 759 19.94 0.41 15.21
N ALA A 760 18.61 0.48 15.18
CA ALA A 760 17.89 1.72 14.89
C ALA A 760 18.13 2.78 15.99
N VAL A 761 18.07 2.39 17.26
CA VAL A 761 18.38 3.30 18.38
C VAL A 761 19.82 3.83 18.29
N ALA A 762 20.79 2.98 17.97
CA ALA A 762 22.18 3.40 17.78
C ALA A 762 22.35 4.38 16.61
N LEU A 763 21.62 4.16 15.50
CA LEU A 763 21.57 5.09 14.37
C LEU A 763 21.01 6.44 14.79
N TYR A 764 19.87 6.46 15.48
CA TYR A 764 19.21 7.69 15.94
C TYR A 764 20.09 8.50 16.88
N GLN A 765 20.76 7.83 17.83
CA GLN A 765 21.73 8.48 18.72
C GLN A 765 22.89 9.10 17.94
N ASN A 766 23.41 8.40 16.92
CA ASN A 766 24.47 8.95 16.08
C ASN A 766 24.00 10.17 15.27
N TYR A 767 22.76 10.16 14.77
CA TYR A 767 22.15 11.32 14.12
C TYR A 767 22.01 12.52 15.05
N VAL A 768 21.64 12.32 16.32
CA VAL A 768 21.60 13.41 17.33
C VAL A 768 22.98 14.01 17.57
N GLU A 769 24.02 13.17 17.64
CA GLU A 769 25.41 13.64 17.78
C GLU A 769 25.85 14.46 16.56
N LEU A 770 25.56 13.96 15.36
CA LEU A 770 25.87 14.65 14.12
C LEU A 770 25.13 15.99 14.00
N ALA A 771 23.84 16.03 14.36
CA ALA A 771 22.99 17.23 14.33
C ALA A 771 23.53 18.34 15.25
N SER A 772 24.20 17.92 16.34
CA SER A 772 24.82 18.82 17.30
C SER A 772 26.21 19.31 16.87
N ASP A 773 26.82 18.71 15.84
CA ASP A 773 28.14 19.10 15.32
C ASP A 773 28.00 20.16 14.23
N PRO A 774 28.45 21.42 14.45
CA PRO A 774 28.31 22.50 13.48
C PRO A 774 29.12 22.30 12.18
N ASN A 775 29.97 21.28 12.11
CA ASN A 775 30.74 20.95 10.91
C ASN A 775 30.07 19.84 10.08
N THR A 776 28.97 19.27 10.55
CA THR A 776 28.23 18.29 9.75
C THR A 776 27.39 18.99 8.70
N ILE A 777 27.42 18.45 7.48
CA ILE A 777 26.61 18.91 6.37
C ILE A 777 25.28 18.16 6.42
N ASN A 778 24.19 18.89 6.61
CA ASN A 778 22.83 18.35 6.49
C ASN A 778 22.32 18.55 5.06
N PHE A 779 22.02 17.46 4.36
CA PHE A 779 21.40 17.50 3.04
C PHE A 779 19.86 17.43 3.15
N PRO A 780 19.11 18.23 2.36
CA PRO A 780 17.65 18.18 2.37
C PRO A 780 17.13 16.88 1.73
N ALA A 781 15.96 16.40 2.13
CA ALA A 781 15.44 15.10 1.70
C ALA A 781 14.84 15.04 0.28
N GLN A 782 14.49 16.17 -0.34
CA GLN A 782 13.93 16.20 -1.70
C GLN A 782 14.57 17.28 -2.55
N PHE A 783 14.89 16.92 -3.81
CA PHE A 783 15.36 17.71 -4.98
C PHE A 783 15.87 19.16 -4.77
N GLY A 784 16.60 19.42 -3.69
CA GLY A 784 16.94 20.76 -3.24
C GLY A 784 15.78 21.49 -2.55
N SER A 785 16.11 22.44 -1.68
CA SER A 785 15.15 23.21 -0.86
C SER A 785 14.19 24.12 -1.63
N SER A 786 14.21 24.13 -2.98
CA SER A 786 13.33 24.97 -3.81
C SER A 786 13.20 24.49 -5.25
N TYR A 787 12.12 24.90 -5.92
CA TYR A 787 11.89 24.65 -7.36
C TYR A 787 13.02 25.15 -8.27
N LYS A 788 13.73 26.21 -7.84
CA LYS A 788 14.93 26.71 -8.53
C LYS A 788 16.11 25.74 -8.41
N MET A 789 16.32 25.16 -7.21
CA MET A 789 17.41 24.22 -6.96
C MET A 789 17.20 22.87 -7.62
N TYR A 790 15.94 22.46 -7.85
CA TYR A 790 15.60 21.28 -8.64
C TYR A 790 16.34 21.26 -9.99
N PHE A 791 16.29 22.37 -10.74
CA PHE A 791 16.93 22.44 -12.07
C PHE A 791 18.46 22.44 -11.99
N ALA A 792 19.05 23.02 -10.95
CA ALA A 792 20.49 22.92 -10.74
C ALA A 792 20.94 21.47 -10.51
N GLN A 793 20.16 20.70 -9.75
CA GLN A 793 20.40 19.27 -9.56
C GLN A 793 20.18 18.48 -10.85
N LEU A 794 19.16 18.82 -11.65
CA LEU A 794 18.94 18.22 -12.95
C LEU A 794 20.14 18.42 -13.89
N PHE A 795 20.66 19.64 -14.02
CA PHE A 795 21.82 19.90 -14.88
C PHE A 795 23.08 19.16 -14.40
N MET A 796 23.28 19.06 -13.09
CA MET A 796 24.35 18.26 -12.51
C MET A 796 24.15 16.76 -12.80
N ALA A 797 22.94 16.23 -12.63
CA ALA A 797 22.61 14.84 -12.89
C ALA A 797 22.84 14.46 -14.36
N ARG A 798 22.46 15.33 -15.31
CA ARG A 798 22.78 15.14 -16.74
C ARG A 798 24.27 15.09 -17.02
N ALA A 799 25.06 15.95 -16.37
CA ALA A 799 26.51 15.87 -16.48
C ALA A 799 27.09 14.57 -15.89
N PHE A 800 26.44 13.98 -14.88
CA PHE A 800 26.81 12.67 -14.38
C PHE A 800 26.46 11.58 -15.39
N ASP A 801 25.30 11.65 -16.03
CA ASP A 801 24.87 10.68 -17.05
C ASP A 801 25.79 10.70 -18.26
N ASP A 802 26.12 11.89 -18.79
CA ASP A 802 27.09 12.04 -19.88
C ASP A 802 28.44 11.40 -19.52
N TYR A 803 28.88 11.54 -18.26
CA TYR A 803 30.14 10.96 -17.80
C TYR A 803 30.09 9.44 -17.64
N VAL A 804 29.04 8.91 -17.01
CA VAL A 804 28.95 7.49 -16.64
C VAL A 804 28.43 6.63 -17.79
N LEU A 805 27.46 7.13 -18.56
CA LEU A 805 26.77 6.39 -19.62
C LEU A 805 27.37 6.65 -21.01
N GLU A 806 27.92 7.84 -21.25
CA GLU A 806 28.42 8.26 -22.57
C GLU A 806 29.95 8.45 -22.65
N ASP A 807 30.69 8.17 -21.57
CA ASP A 807 32.14 8.36 -21.48
C ASP A 807 32.63 9.80 -21.78
N ALA A 808 31.81 10.82 -21.49
CA ALA A 808 32.18 12.22 -21.70
C ALA A 808 33.32 12.71 -20.79
N ASP A 809 33.90 13.89 -21.10
CA ASP A 809 34.91 14.53 -20.26
C ASP A 809 34.24 15.24 -19.07
N LEU A 810 34.50 14.76 -17.85
CA LEU A 810 33.83 15.22 -16.62
C LEU A 810 33.97 16.73 -16.41
N GLU A 811 35.19 17.27 -16.55
CA GLU A 811 35.46 18.70 -16.42
C GLU A 811 34.62 19.54 -17.38
N GLN A 812 34.49 19.09 -18.63
CA GLN A 812 33.72 19.78 -19.65
C GLN A 812 32.22 19.76 -19.33
N VAL A 813 31.64 18.60 -19.00
CA VAL A 813 30.20 18.47 -18.74
C VAL A 813 29.79 19.18 -17.44
N LEU A 814 30.64 19.17 -16.41
CA LEU A 814 30.40 19.95 -15.19
C LEU A 814 30.47 21.47 -15.42
N ALA A 815 31.37 21.92 -16.32
CA ALA A 815 31.43 23.33 -16.70
C ALA A 815 30.19 23.78 -17.50
N ASP A 816 29.65 22.90 -18.35
CA ASP A 816 28.39 23.12 -19.05
C ASP A 816 27.21 23.19 -18.05
N ALA A 817 27.10 22.22 -17.14
CA ALA A 817 26.08 22.21 -16.09
C ALA A 817 26.13 23.46 -15.19
N GLN A 818 27.33 23.94 -14.83
CA GLN A 818 27.50 25.18 -14.06
C GLN A 818 26.95 26.38 -14.86
N THR A 819 27.29 26.46 -16.15
CA THR A 819 26.84 27.55 -17.03
C THR A 819 25.32 27.54 -17.18
N LYS A 820 24.72 26.37 -17.46
CA LYS A 820 23.26 26.18 -17.55
C LYS A 820 22.56 26.60 -16.25
N THR A 821 23.12 26.22 -15.11
CA THR A 821 22.59 26.60 -13.79
C THR A 821 22.60 28.11 -13.60
N GLU A 822 23.73 28.77 -13.86
CA GLU A 822 23.86 30.22 -13.71
C GLU A 822 22.92 30.99 -14.65
N GLU A 823 22.82 30.59 -15.91
CA GLU A 823 21.92 31.19 -16.90
C GLU A 823 20.45 30.97 -16.55
N PHE A 824 20.09 29.76 -16.08
CA PHE A 824 18.75 29.45 -15.62
C PHE A 824 18.37 30.32 -14.42
N PHE A 825 19.29 30.49 -13.46
CA PHE A 825 19.04 31.29 -12.26
C PHE A 825 18.79 32.76 -12.61
N VAL A 826 19.56 33.32 -13.54
CA VAL A 826 19.34 34.69 -14.04
C VAL A 826 17.96 34.83 -14.69
N CYS A 827 17.52 33.83 -15.46
CA CYS A 827 16.20 33.84 -16.08
C CYS A 827 15.08 33.69 -15.03
N PHE A 828 15.21 32.72 -14.13
CA PHE A 828 14.24 32.41 -13.07
C PHE A 828 14.02 33.61 -12.14
N ASP A 829 15.09 34.30 -11.72
CA ASP A 829 15.02 35.46 -10.84
C ASP A 829 14.35 36.69 -11.51
N ALA A 830 14.21 36.67 -12.84
CA ALA A 830 13.47 37.69 -13.57
C ALA A 830 11.96 37.40 -13.66
N ILE A 831 11.52 36.20 -13.27
CA ILE A 831 10.11 35.82 -13.24
C ILE A 831 9.44 36.44 -11.99
N PRO A 832 8.37 37.23 -12.13
CA PRO A 832 7.62 37.73 -10.98
C PRO A 832 7.05 36.57 -10.14
N PRO A 833 7.21 36.57 -8.79
CA PRO A 833 6.61 35.55 -7.95
C PRO A 833 5.08 35.62 -8.01
N THR A 834 4.41 34.48 -7.87
CA THR A 834 2.95 34.43 -7.77
C THR A 834 2.48 35.12 -6.47
N PRO A 835 1.44 35.97 -6.52
CA PRO A 835 0.90 36.57 -5.31
C PRO A 835 0.16 35.52 -4.44
N PRO A 836 0.04 35.73 -3.13
CA PRO A 836 -0.83 34.90 -2.29
C PRO A 836 -2.27 34.87 -2.83
N GLY A 837 -2.83 33.68 -3.01
CA GLY A 837 -4.17 33.49 -3.61
C GLY A 837 -4.22 33.69 -5.12
N ALA A 838 -3.10 33.48 -5.83
CA ALA A 838 -3.03 33.54 -7.29
C ALA A 838 -4.08 32.63 -7.94
N THR A 839 -4.62 33.11 -9.07
CA THR A 839 -5.54 32.32 -9.90
C THR A 839 -4.80 31.19 -10.60
N GLU A 840 -5.51 30.13 -10.97
CA GLU A 840 -4.97 29.03 -11.79
C GLU A 840 -4.26 29.53 -13.05
N ALA A 841 -4.81 30.55 -13.73
CA ALA A 841 -4.19 31.17 -14.90
C ALA A 841 -2.85 31.86 -14.59
N GLU A 842 -2.69 32.43 -13.39
CA GLU A 842 -1.43 33.04 -12.96
C GLU A 842 -0.38 31.98 -12.58
N TYR A 843 -0.80 30.86 -12.00
CA TYR A 843 0.08 29.70 -11.79
C TYR A 843 0.53 29.07 -13.09
N ILE A 844 -0.38 28.89 -14.06
CA ILE A 844 -0.05 28.43 -15.42
C ILE A 844 0.96 29.37 -16.07
N ALA A 845 0.72 30.69 -16.03
CA ALA A 845 1.62 31.66 -16.62
C ALA A 845 3.01 31.68 -15.94
N TYR A 846 3.07 31.48 -14.62
CA TYR A 846 4.33 31.34 -13.89
C TYR A 846 5.08 30.08 -14.31
N SER A 847 4.38 28.94 -14.36
CA SER A 847 4.93 27.66 -14.81
C SER A 847 5.47 27.76 -16.25
N GLU A 848 4.69 28.31 -17.19
CA GLU A 848 5.12 28.58 -18.56
C GLU A 848 6.36 29.47 -18.62
N ALA A 849 6.48 30.47 -17.75
CA ALA A 849 7.67 31.33 -17.69
C ALA A 849 8.91 30.55 -17.23
N VAL A 850 8.77 29.64 -16.28
CA VAL A 850 9.89 28.77 -15.85
C VAL A 850 10.27 27.79 -16.95
N GLU A 851 9.30 27.17 -17.63
CA GLU A 851 9.56 26.27 -18.76
C GLU A 851 10.28 27.00 -19.92
N ASN A 852 9.93 28.26 -20.16
CA ASN A 852 10.65 29.09 -21.14
C ASN A 852 12.12 29.33 -20.73
N CYS A 853 12.41 29.48 -19.43
CA CYS A 853 13.79 29.57 -18.96
C CYS A 853 14.55 28.25 -19.22
N LEU A 854 13.93 27.10 -18.94
CA LEU A 854 14.52 25.79 -19.23
C LEU A 854 14.80 25.63 -20.72
N ALA A 855 13.83 25.94 -21.59
CA ALA A 855 13.96 25.81 -23.03
C ALA A 855 15.06 26.68 -23.66
N VAL A 856 15.47 27.77 -22.98
CA VAL A 856 16.58 28.63 -23.42
C VAL A 856 17.93 28.02 -23.07
N VAL A 857 18.07 27.45 -21.88
CA VAL A 857 19.36 26.93 -21.36
C VAL A 857 19.61 25.48 -21.74
N ASP A 858 18.56 24.67 -21.82
CA ASP A 858 18.61 23.25 -22.16
C ASP A 858 17.35 22.86 -22.97
N PRO A 859 17.36 23.10 -24.30
CA PRO A 859 16.22 22.80 -25.16
C PRO A 859 15.84 21.32 -25.21
N GLU A 860 16.81 20.44 -24.97
CA GLU A 860 16.61 18.99 -24.94
C GLU A 860 15.87 18.59 -23.66
N ALA A 861 16.30 19.09 -22.50
CA ALA A 861 15.56 18.91 -21.25
C ALA A 861 14.13 19.43 -21.35
N ALA A 862 13.93 20.60 -21.96
CA ALA A 862 12.59 21.14 -22.15
C ALA A 862 11.71 20.28 -23.05
N ALA A 863 12.28 19.70 -24.12
CA ALA A 863 11.55 18.80 -25.01
C ALA A 863 11.15 17.50 -24.30
N GLU A 864 12.10 16.89 -23.57
CA GLU A 864 11.84 15.67 -22.79
C GLU A 864 10.78 15.91 -21.71
N ARG A 865 10.88 17.02 -20.97
CA ARG A 865 9.89 17.39 -19.96
C ARG A 865 8.50 17.62 -20.55
N ALA A 866 8.43 18.27 -21.72
CA ALA A 866 7.17 18.50 -22.41
C ALA A 866 6.53 17.17 -22.89
N GLU A 867 7.34 16.20 -23.32
CA GLU A 867 6.88 14.85 -23.64
C GLU A 867 6.37 14.13 -22.39
N ALA A 868 7.11 14.19 -21.28
CA ALA A 868 6.72 13.59 -20.00
C ALA A 868 5.43 14.19 -19.42
N MET A 869 5.22 15.51 -19.54
CA MET A 869 4.02 16.19 -19.03
C MET A 869 2.84 16.17 -20.02
N GLY A 870 3.08 15.95 -21.31
CA GLY A 870 2.05 15.95 -22.37
C GLY A 870 1.11 14.73 -22.38
N GLY A 871 1.39 13.71 -21.56
CA GLY A 871 0.50 12.56 -21.29
C GLY A 871 -0.55 12.81 -20.20
N VAL A 872 -0.51 13.96 -19.52
CA VAL A 872 -1.45 14.34 -18.46
C VAL A 872 -2.20 15.61 -18.91
N GLN A 873 -3.27 15.44 -19.69
CA GLN A 873 -4.24 16.51 -19.98
C GLN A 873 -5.67 16.08 -19.70
#